data_AF-A0A5B9GJ49-F1
#
_entry.id   AF-A0A5B9GJ49-F1
#
_cell.length_a   1.000
_cell.length_b   1.000
_cell.length_c   1.000
_cell.angle_alpha   90.00
_cell.angle_beta   90.00
_cell.angle_gamma   90.00
#
_symmetry.space_group_name_H-M   'P 1'
#
loop_
_entity.id
_entity.type
_entity.pdbx_description
1 polymer ?
#
loop_
_entity_poly.entity_id
_entity_poly.type
_entity_poly.pdbx_seq_one_letter_code
_entity_poly.pdbx_strand_id
1 'polypeptide(L)'
;MVFSSIGCGSFVMQAVCCQKQHCSMFEVGGDVATGKSVMGKYMCGMLSACLLLPMLPAVAGEDGLHALPVPAVQEESLDGQQGASLFLPIGAEVALAAFWSGPDLLIVADRPVASLAHNFAGQGIFADTDVTVLESATVLRVHMPSHPHIVLRKKLDGWLVVQLQKDDSDRTRSAPPAVMMPEAVLFPQKQSGHVISFPDPATGTRLLIVPAVTETGNRSAYRAIGYGVRGSAQGVVVAADSSQIRLDVVTDKGVFLSALGLDALPVGLGTPETAPLEGGQDWFWLGLRSAPAAVLQKDWLTAKTDAEKAPPSLRWPAQVAAARAAFAAGHPEDAWHLVKNMPQRSAPGGPPVGVLFLRVCAALLSHDVNAAAPVLAQMEGAVLELEIWHALYLMLSGASSKDASVLLARHYEQILRYPQPLRDLLLPQVINYIARYGTDEAASILEPLPTDGVYDLARALMQNREGNAESARITLENLTAAADSEKAAYARADLVNFLLQHDQIDAGMAAESFQNLLDGKEGVGKAVPSARAYTNFLLSSALVQCGRAKQALTVLDGLSASAQMPQDRLEVLRRQALYVLAFNTLPSGKAVGGEDGALSAEQRVHILQTQLPLLEDNAYKAKLLRGYGALLLQIGQADAAVMAFKQAVVLTADPVARAEIQEQIVQAAFKAGNVNAAMVALEQSTVPGLPEDMAARRHYDEAHLALAKGDRAGALALLADDESDTGLELRGQLYEQGKQWADAVQVVGRLASHALPETGALTQRQQDLVMQLAADSAAAHDADTLQRLKAWLGGRTLGKGQDRQFDILVKQTVHSSTER
;
A
#
# COMPACT_ATOMS: atom_id res chain seq x y z
N MET A 1 14.39 34.74 22.33
CA MET A 1 13.96 35.58 23.48
C MET A 1 12.85 36.51 23.00
N VAL A 2 11.76 36.59 23.79
CA VAL A 2 10.57 37.48 23.72
C VAL A 2 9.60 37.20 22.55
N PHE A 3 8.50 36.42 22.67
CA PHE A 3 7.24 36.44 23.46
C PHE A 3 6.18 37.50 23.10
N SER A 4 4.98 37.02 22.68
CA SER A 4 3.61 37.27 23.23
C SER A 4 2.53 36.98 22.15
N SER A 5 1.71 35.92 22.22
CA SER A 5 0.39 35.74 22.93
C SER A 5 -0.74 36.65 22.36
N ILE A 6 -1.95 36.20 22.00
CA ILE A 6 -3.02 35.52 22.77
C ILE A 6 -4.09 34.92 21.82
N GLY A 7 -4.77 33.82 22.20
CA GLY A 7 -6.10 33.46 21.68
C GLY A 7 -6.60 32.04 22.05
N CYS A 8 -7.24 31.90 23.21
CA CYS A 8 -7.82 30.66 23.76
C CYS A 8 -9.26 30.43 23.26
N GLY A 9 -9.71 29.17 23.13
CA GLY A 9 -11.12 28.86 22.84
C GLY A 9 -11.45 27.35 22.85
N SER A 10 -12.03 26.88 23.96
CA SER A 10 -12.53 25.54 24.26
C SER A 10 -13.49 24.96 23.21
N PHE A 11 -13.48 23.63 23.02
CA PHE A 11 -14.63 22.91 22.46
C PHE A 11 -15.15 21.82 23.40
N VAL A 12 -16.46 21.89 23.57
CA VAL A 12 -17.30 21.23 24.56
C VAL A 12 -17.72 19.85 24.07
N MET A 13 -17.68 18.90 24.99
CA MET A 13 -18.24 17.55 24.92
C MET A 13 -19.78 17.64 24.92
N GLN A 14 -20.44 17.09 23.91
CA GLN A 14 -21.90 16.92 23.92
C GLN A 14 -22.26 15.49 23.51
N ALA A 15 -22.57 14.69 24.53
CA ALA A 15 -23.28 13.43 24.39
C ALA A 15 -24.78 13.72 24.45
N VAL A 16 -25.54 13.21 23.48
CA VAL A 16 -27.01 13.13 23.54
C VAL A 16 -27.45 11.72 23.19
N CYS A 17 -28.34 11.21 24.02
CA CYS A 17 -28.87 9.85 24.08
C CYS A 17 -30.29 9.80 23.49
N CYS A 18 -30.82 8.57 23.34
CA CYS A 18 -32.15 8.13 22.84
C CYS A 18 -32.31 8.10 21.31
N GLN A 19 -32.90 7.07 20.68
CA GLN A 19 -34.08 6.32 21.11
C GLN A 19 -34.22 4.96 20.37
N LYS A 20 -34.74 3.95 21.09
CA LYS A 20 -35.14 2.60 20.62
C LYS A 20 -36.53 2.64 19.95
N GLN A 21 -36.70 1.92 18.83
CA GLN A 21 -37.93 1.30 18.25
C GLN A 21 -37.59 1.00 16.76
N HIS A 22 -37.82 -0.13 16.09
CA HIS A 22 -38.81 -1.21 16.16
C HIS A 22 -38.21 -2.49 15.52
N CYS A 23 -38.66 -3.67 15.97
CA CYS A 23 -38.42 -4.96 15.33
C CYS A 23 -39.71 -5.42 14.61
N SER A 24 -39.60 -5.91 13.38
CA SER A 24 -40.56 -6.80 12.69
C SER A 24 -39.78 -7.58 11.63
N MET A 25 -39.41 -8.83 11.87
CA MET A 25 -40.20 -10.05 11.60
C MET A 25 -40.40 -10.27 10.09
N PHE A 26 -39.66 -11.22 9.51
CA PHE A 26 -40.16 -12.01 8.38
C PHE A 26 -39.67 -13.46 8.48
N GLU A 27 -40.62 -14.35 8.24
CA GLU A 27 -40.60 -15.78 8.43
C GLU A 27 -39.81 -16.55 7.36
N VAL A 28 -39.52 -17.78 7.77
CA VAL A 28 -38.80 -18.87 7.14
C VAL A 28 -39.59 -19.50 5.98
N GLY A 29 -38.89 -19.84 4.89
CA GLY A 29 -39.31 -20.89 3.96
C GLY A 29 -38.23 -21.98 3.94
N GLY A 30 -38.54 -23.16 4.48
CA GLY A 30 -37.67 -24.33 4.50
C GLY A 30 -38.21 -25.48 3.67
N ASP A 31 -37.32 -26.40 3.32
CA ASP A 31 -37.50 -27.83 3.01
C ASP A 31 -36.08 -28.42 3.01
N VAL A 32 -35.54 -29.08 4.04
CA VAL A 32 -35.87 -30.36 4.73
C VAL A 32 -35.79 -31.59 3.83
N ALA A 33 -34.65 -32.32 3.96
CA ALA A 33 -34.53 -33.78 4.13
C ALA A 33 -33.09 -34.19 3.77
N THR A 34 -32.27 -34.94 4.52
CA THR A 34 -32.37 -35.76 5.74
C THR A 34 -30.91 -36.15 6.09
N GLY A 35 -30.35 -35.84 7.27
CA GLY A 35 -30.31 -36.69 8.48
C GLY A 35 -29.01 -37.52 8.55
N LYS A 36 -28.20 -37.63 9.61
CA LYS A 36 -28.33 -37.51 11.09
C LYS A 36 -26.92 -37.22 11.67
N SER A 37 -26.70 -36.27 12.60
CA SER A 37 -26.96 -36.24 14.07
C SER A 37 -25.98 -37.15 14.87
N VAL A 38 -25.29 -36.71 15.93
CA VAL A 38 -25.77 -36.46 17.33
C VAL A 38 -24.57 -35.84 18.13
N MET A 39 -24.64 -34.64 18.76
CA MET A 39 -25.20 -34.25 20.11
C MET A 39 -24.13 -34.28 21.24
N GLY A 40 -24.06 -33.41 22.26
CA GLY A 40 -24.92 -32.33 22.78
C GLY A 40 -24.16 -31.45 23.82
N LYS A 41 -24.57 -30.18 24.03
CA LYS A 41 -25.38 -29.59 25.13
C LYS A 41 -24.60 -29.35 26.46
N TYR A 42 -24.69 -28.24 27.21
CA TYR A 42 -25.81 -27.41 27.74
C TYR A 42 -25.28 -25.99 28.13
N MET A 43 -25.94 -24.85 27.82
CA MET A 43 -26.96 -24.07 28.61
C MET A 43 -26.54 -23.59 30.01
N CYS A 44 -27.04 -22.53 30.66
CA CYS A 44 -27.68 -21.22 30.41
C CYS A 44 -28.18 -20.73 31.80
N GLY A 45 -28.20 -19.42 32.09
CA GLY A 45 -29.00 -18.79 33.18
C GLY A 45 -28.19 -17.79 34.06
N MET A 46 -28.22 -16.47 33.82
CA MET A 46 -29.21 -15.41 34.17
C MET A 46 -29.25 -14.92 35.63
N LEU A 47 -29.21 -13.57 35.73
CA LEU A 47 -29.89 -12.64 36.66
C LEU A 47 -29.26 -12.22 38.01
N SER A 48 -28.65 -11.02 37.99
CA SER A 48 -29.05 -9.77 38.69
C SER A 48 -29.46 -9.77 40.17
N ALA A 49 -28.75 -9.01 41.01
CA ALA A 49 -29.33 -8.15 42.05
C ALA A 49 -28.31 -7.14 42.59
N CYS A 50 -28.78 -5.91 42.76
CA CYS A 50 -28.07 -4.72 43.26
C CYS A 50 -28.46 -4.47 44.73
N LEU A 51 -27.69 -3.59 45.40
CA LEU A 51 -28.04 -2.71 46.54
C LEU A 51 -27.61 -3.06 47.99
N LEU A 52 -26.90 -2.06 48.56
CA LEU A 52 -26.94 -1.46 49.92
C LEU A 52 -25.81 -1.74 50.93
N LEU A 53 -24.91 -0.74 51.00
CA LEU A 53 -24.23 -0.19 52.20
C LEU A 53 -25.27 0.35 53.23
N PRO A 54 -24.97 0.52 54.55
CA PRO A 54 -24.09 1.61 55.01
C PRO A 54 -23.43 1.55 56.43
N MET A 55 -22.67 2.63 56.71
CA MET A 55 -22.33 3.29 58.00
C MET A 55 -21.14 2.85 58.90
N LEU A 56 -20.22 3.81 59.06
CA LEU A 56 -19.13 4.04 60.05
C LEU A 56 -19.69 4.40 61.46
N PRO A 57 -18.93 4.35 62.60
CA PRO A 57 -17.80 5.27 62.88
C PRO A 57 -16.61 4.75 63.74
N ALA A 58 -15.57 5.59 63.82
CA ALA A 58 -14.32 5.44 64.56
C ALA A 58 -14.41 5.96 66.00
N VAL A 59 -13.61 5.40 66.93
CA VAL A 59 -13.07 6.07 68.14
C VAL A 59 -11.69 5.48 68.49
N ALA A 60 -10.77 6.36 68.91
CA ALA A 60 -9.38 6.13 69.30
C ALA A 60 -9.17 6.06 70.84
N GLY A 61 -7.98 5.62 71.27
CA GLY A 61 -7.43 5.70 72.64
C GLY A 61 -6.75 4.38 73.05
N GLU A 62 -5.46 4.17 72.75
CA GLU A 62 -4.23 4.58 73.45
C GLU A 62 -3.74 3.61 74.56
N ASP A 63 -2.49 3.19 74.35
CA ASP A 63 -1.40 2.81 75.27
C ASP A 63 -1.39 1.49 76.05
N GLY A 64 -0.44 0.62 75.62
CA GLY A 64 0.69 0.32 76.50
C GLY A 64 1.05 -1.16 76.70
N LEU A 65 2.26 -1.51 76.22
CA LEU A 65 3.24 -2.44 76.85
C LEU A 65 3.12 -3.94 76.56
N HIS A 66 3.74 -4.43 75.47
CA HIS A 66 5.15 -4.86 75.46
C HIS A 66 5.48 -5.66 74.19
N ALA A 67 6.47 -5.17 73.47
CA ALA A 67 7.11 -5.83 72.35
C ALA A 67 7.95 -7.03 72.81
N LEU A 68 7.85 -8.13 72.07
CA LEU A 68 9.00 -9.00 71.79
C LEU A 68 9.28 -8.88 70.28
N PRO A 69 10.53 -8.59 69.87
CA PRO A 69 10.85 -8.32 68.48
C PRO A 69 10.80 -9.61 67.66
N VAL A 70 10.05 -9.57 66.56
CA VAL A 70 10.27 -10.46 65.41
C VAL A 70 11.69 -10.18 64.92
N PRO A 71 12.58 -11.17 64.84
CA PRO A 71 13.90 -10.94 64.29
C PRO A 71 13.72 -10.48 62.85
N ALA A 72 14.16 -9.25 62.58
CA ALA A 72 14.45 -8.82 61.24
C ALA A 72 15.38 -9.87 60.63
N VAL A 73 14.90 -10.56 59.59
CA VAL A 73 15.82 -11.25 58.68
C VAL A 73 16.63 -10.14 58.06
N GLN A 74 17.84 -9.98 58.58
CA GLN A 74 18.86 -9.11 58.04
C GLN A 74 19.04 -9.50 56.58
N GLU A 75 18.86 -8.52 55.70
CA GLU A 75 19.53 -8.50 54.41
C GLU A 75 21.02 -8.61 54.71
N GLU A 76 21.53 -9.84 54.68
CA GLU A 76 22.95 -10.10 54.54
C GLU A 76 23.31 -9.79 53.10
N SER A 77 23.41 -8.48 52.83
CA SER A 77 24.25 -7.96 51.76
C SER A 77 25.69 -8.36 52.04
N LEU A 78 26.31 -9.07 51.09
CA LEU A 78 27.74 -9.36 50.83
C LEU A 78 27.73 -10.64 49.94
N ASP A 79 27.74 -10.55 48.61
CA ASP A 79 28.83 -10.05 47.78
C ASP A 79 28.34 -9.33 46.52
N GLY A 80 29.07 -8.30 46.08
CA GLY A 80 28.71 -7.43 44.98
C GLY A 80 28.61 -8.11 43.61
N GLN A 81 27.40 -8.14 43.04
CA GLN A 81 27.14 -8.10 41.60
C GLN A 81 25.83 -7.32 41.38
N GLN A 82 25.91 -6.11 40.82
CA GLN A 82 24.72 -5.31 40.46
C GLN A 82 24.10 -5.85 39.17
N GLY A 83 23.08 -6.70 39.29
CA GLY A 83 22.24 -7.16 38.18
C GLY A 83 20.82 -7.40 38.67
N ALA A 84 19.80 -7.12 37.83
CA ALA A 84 18.42 -7.42 38.17
C ALA A 84 18.24 -8.93 38.38
N SER A 85 17.46 -9.34 39.39
CA SER A 85 17.22 -10.75 39.70
C SER A 85 15.74 -11.04 39.98
N LEU A 86 15.33 -12.28 39.70
CA LEU A 86 13.98 -12.78 39.88
C LEU A 86 14.03 -14.13 40.61
N PHE A 87 13.42 -14.21 41.79
CA PHE A 87 13.36 -15.44 42.57
C PHE A 87 12.10 -16.23 42.25
N LEU A 88 12.27 -17.50 41.90
CA LEU A 88 11.22 -18.47 41.61
C LEU A 88 11.08 -19.43 42.81
N PRO A 89 10.05 -19.27 43.67
CA PRO A 89 9.83 -20.11 44.85
C PRO A 89 9.21 -21.45 44.45
N ILE A 90 9.95 -22.24 43.69
CA ILE A 90 9.56 -23.57 43.22
C ILE A 90 10.49 -24.58 43.88
N GLY A 91 9.94 -25.55 44.62
CA GLY A 91 10.74 -26.41 45.51
C GLY A 91 11.95 -27.07 44.86
N ALA A 92 12.95 -27.46 45.67
CA ALA A 92 14.26 -27.94 45.21
C ALA A 92 14.23 -29.15 44.24
N GLU A 93 13.13 -29.89 44.21
CA GLU A 93 12.90 -31.07 43.36
C GLU A 93 12.29 -30.74 41.99
N VAL A 94 11.97 -29.46 41.72
CA VAL A 94 11.37 -29.01 40.45
C VAL A 94 12.48 -28.78 39.42
N ALA A 95 12.36 -29.43 38.27
CA ALA A 95 13.27 -29.25 37.16
C ALA A 95 12.87 -28.02 36.33
N LEU A 96 13.86 -27.22 35.92
CA LEU A 96 13.65 -26.03 35.10
C LEU A 96 14.36 -26.12 33.74
N ALA A 97 13.76 -25.50 32.73
CA ALA A 97 14.42 -25.09 31.50
C ALA A 97 14.19 -23.59 31.29
N ALA A 98 15.16 -22.88 30.72
CA ALA A 98 15.04 -21.47 30.39
C ALA A 98 15.69 -21.15 29.06
N PHE A 99 14.95 -20.54 28.14
CA PHE A 99 15.39 -20.26 26.77
C PHE A 99 14.60 -19.10 26.16
N TRP A 100 15.14 -18.53 25.09
CA TRP A 100 14.51 -17.44 24.36
C TRP A 100 13.61 -17.94 23.23
N SER A 101 12.42 -17.34 23.10
CA SER A 101 11.47 -17.51 22.01
C SER A 101 11.00 -16.14 21.52
N GLY A 102 11.48 -15.70 20.35
CA GLY A 102 11.23 -14.34 19.87
C GLY A 102 11.70 -13.30 20.90
N PRO A 103 10.89 -12.28 21.24
CA PRO A 103 11.23 -11.30 22.27
C PRO A 103 11.02 -11.81 23.71
N ASP A 104 10.56 -13.05 23.91
CA ASP A 104 10.16 -13.56 25.22
C ASP A 104 11.17 -14.56 25.79
N LEU A 105 11.48 -14.44 27.09
CA LEU A 105 12.16 -15.47 27.86
C LEU A 105 11.10 -16.46 28.36
N LEU A 106 11.23 -17.72 27.96
CA LEU A 106 10.40 -18.82 28.45
C LEU A 106 11.14 -19.58 29.55
N ILE A 107 10.49 -19.70 30.71
CA ILE A 107 10.94 -20.52 31.83
C ILE A 107 9.90 -21.61 32.05
N VAL A 108 10.32 -22.87 31.93
CA VAL A 108 9.43 -24.04 31.96
C VAL A 108 9.79 -24.91 33.14
N ALA A 109 8.83 -25.07 34.05
CA ALA A 109 8.89 -26.01 35.16
C ALA A 109 8.23 -27.34 34.80
N ASP A 110 8.84 -28.43 35.25
CA ASP A 110 8.40 -29.81 34.98
C ASP A 110 7.13 -30.26 35.73
N ARG A 111 6.36 -29.35 36.32
CA ARG A 111 5.11 -29.70 37.00
C ARG A 111 4.21 -28.48 37.14
N PRO A 112 2.89 -28.66 37.38
CA PRO A 112 2.02 -27.56 37.74
C PRO A 112 2.41 -26.96 39.10
N VAL A 113 2.69 -25.65 39.13
CA VAL A 113 3.03 -24.89 40.32
C VAL A 113 2.03 -23.74 40.46
N ALA A 114 0.85 -24.05 41.01
CA ALA A 114 -0.26 -23.09 41.11
C ALA A 114 0.04 -21.83 41.94
N SER A 115 1.01 -21.91 42.87
CA SER A 115 1.45 -20.78 43.68
C SER A 115 2.08 -19.65 42.86
N LEU A 116 2.66 -19.95 41.70
CA LEU A 116 3.22 -18.93 40.79
C LEU A 116 2.13 -18.17 40.02
N ALA A 117 0.95 -18.73 39.81
CA ALA A 117 -0.08 -18.09 38.99
C ALA A 117 -0.82 -16.94 39.71
N HIS A 118 -0.84 -16.92 41.04
CA HIS A 118 -1.73 -16.04 41.80
C HIS A 118 -1.01 -14.89 42.54
N ASN A 119 0.33 -14.94 42.65
CA ASN A 119 1.12 -13.99 43.47
C ASN A 119 2.47 -13.61 42.85
N PHE A 120 2.73 -13.93 41.58
CA PHE A 120 4.02 -13.67 40.96
C PHE A 120 4.01 -12.35 40.19
N ALA A 121 4.71 -11.34 40.72
CA ALA A 121 4.97 -10.08 40.03
C ALA A 121 6.48 -9.87 39.97
N GLY A 122 7.04 -9.94 38.75
CA GLY A 122 8.44 -9.59 38.55
C GLY A 122 8.66 -8.08 38.71
N GLN A 123 9.91 -7.67 38.93
CA GLN A 123 10.29 -6.27 39.07
C GLN A 123 11.33 -5.89 38.01
N GLY A 124 11.36 -4.60 37.64
CA GLY A 124 12.31 -4.07 36.65
C GLY A 124 12.14 -4.74 35.29
N ILE A 125 13.22 -5.31 34.75
CA ILE A 125 13.21 -6.01 33.45
C ILE A 125 12.30 -7.25 33.42
N PHE A 126 11.89 -7.78 34.59
CA PHE A 126 11.00 -8.92 34.70
C PHE A 126 9.53 -8.52 34.93
N ALA A 127 9.18 -7.23 34.85
CA ALA A 127 7.84 -6.75 35.19
C ALA A 127 6.73 -7.32 34.30
N ASP A 128 7.00 -7.48 33.00
CA ASP A 128 6.05 -8.04 32.03
C ASP A 128 6.17 -9.57 31.98
N THR A 129 5.65 -10.23 33.04
CA THR A 129 5.64 -11.69 33.16
C THR A 129 4.21 -12.23 33.15
N ASP A 130 3.97 -13.20 32.28
CA ASP A 130 2.75 -14.02 32.25
C ASP A 130 3.05 -15.45 32.71
N VAL A 131 2.13 -16.08 33.43
CA VAL A 131 2.29 -17.43 34.00
C VAL A 131 1.12 -18.31 33.58
N THR A 132 1.43 -19.35 32.81
CA THR A 132 0.46 -20.35 32.37
C THR A 132 0.74 -21.70 33.04
N VAL A 133 -0.23 -22.23 33.78
CA VAL A 133 -0.15 -23.57 34.38
C VAL A 133 -0.81 -24.57 33.42
N LEU A 134 -0.04 -25.57 32.99
CA LEU A 134 -0.47 -26.68 32.12
C LEU A 134 -0.68 -27.95 32.97
N GLU A 135 -1.27 -28.99 32.36
CA GLU A 135 -1.53 -30.28 33.03
C GLU A 135 -0.26 -30.93 33.60
N SER A 136 0.86 -30.82 32.88
CA SER A 136 2.14 -31.47 33.22
C SER A 136 3.32 -30.51 33.35
N ALA A 137 3.10 -29.19 33.31
CA ALA A 137 4.15 -28.18 33.34
C ALA A 137 3.64 -26.81 33.79
N THR A 138 4.54 -25.89 34.13
CA THR A 138 4.22 -24.45 34.30
C THR A 138 5.14 -23.66 33.39
N VAL A 139 4.59 -22.75 32.59
CA VAL A 139 5.34 -21.89 31.66
C VAL A 139 5.22 -20.45 32.12
N LEU A 140 6.36 -19.83 32.42
CA LEU A 140 6.46 -18.40 32.66
C LEU A 140 7.03 -17.76 31.40
N ARG A 141 6.37 -16.72 30.91
CA ARG A 141 6.77 -15.94 29.75
C ARG A 141 7.10 -14.53 30.20
N VAL A 142 8.33 -14.10 30.00
CA VAL A 142 8.78 -12.74 30.36
C VAL A 142 9.14 -11.98 29.09
N HIS A 143 8.45 -10.88 28.80
CA HIS A 143 8.69 -10.09 27.59
C HIS A 143 9.93 -9.19 27.74
N MET A 144 11.00 -9.47 26.99
CA MET A 144 12.29 -8.76 27.06
C MET A 144 12.98 -8.71 25.69
N PRO A 145 12.65 -7.74 24.83
CA PRO A 145 13.15 -7.68 23.44
C PRO A 145 14.66 -7.41 23.29
N SER A 146 15.36 -7.06 24.37
CA SER A 146 16.79 -6.76 24.36
C SER A 146 17.71 -7.98 24.56
N HIS A 147 17.15 -9.17 24.79
CA HIS A 147 17.86 -10.43 25.01
C HIS A 147 19.08 -10.34 25.96
N PRO A 148 18.91 -9.82 27.19
CA PRO A 148 20.01 -9.74 28.14
C PRO A 148 20.59 -11.14 28.46
N HIS A 149 21.86 -11.21 28.86
CA HIS A 149 22.44 -12.46 29.32
C HIS A 149 21.82 -12.86 30.66
N ILE A 150 21.17 -14.03 30.69
CA ILE A 150 20.49 -14.57 31.87
C ILE A 150 21.21 -15.84 32.34
N VAL A 151 21.32 -16.01 33.66
CA VAL A 151 21.78 -17.24 34.31
C VAL A 151 20.79 -17.66 35.38
N LEU A 152 20.60 -18.97 35.52
CA LEU A 152 19.81 -19.55 36.60
C LEU A 152 20.74 -20.14 37.65
N ARG A 153 20.54 -19.77 38.91
CA ARG A 153 21.24 -20.32 40.08
C ARG A 153 20.27 -21.05 40.98
N LYS A 154 20.63 -22.26 41.40
CA LYS A 154 19.82 -23.05 42.31
C LYS A 154 20.03 -22.58 43.75
N LYS A 155 18.93 -22.41 44.49
CA LYS A 155 18.90 -22.12 45.93
C LYS A 155 18.16 -23.25 46.66
N LEU A 156 18.24 -23.24 48.00
CA LEU A 156 17.58 -24.26 48.83
C LEU A 156 16.05 -24.26 48.64
N ASP A 157 15.45 -23.07 48.52
CA ASP A 157 14.00 -22.88 48.46
C ASP A 157 13.48 -22.51 47.06
N GLY A 158 14.31 -22.60 46.02
CA GLY A 158 13.92 -22.11 44.70
C GLY A 158 15.04 -21.95 43.68
N TRP A 159 14.71 -21.24 42.61
CA TRP A 159 15.66 -20.84 41.57
C TRP A 159 15.76 -19.33 41.50
N LEU A 160 16.98 -18.80 41.32
CA LEU A 160 17.22 -17.39 41.12
C LEU A 160 17.63 -17.15 39.67
N VAL A 161 16.84 -16.37 38.94
CA VAL A 161 17.16 -15.91 37.59
C VAL A 161 17.90 -14.58 37.73
N VAL A 162 19.09 -14.46 37.16
CA VAL A 162 19.97 -13.30 37.33
C VAL A 162 20.37 -12.76 35.96
N GLN A 163 20.22 -11.45 35.76
CA GLN A 163 20.81 -10.74 34.63
C GLN A 163 22.29 -10.46 34.87
N LEU A 164 23.12 -10.83 33.90
CA LEU A 164 24.54 -10.48 33.88
C LEU A 164 24.77 -9.16 33.13
N GLN A 165 25.72 -8.35 33.61
CA GLN A 165 26.25 -7.22 32.86
C GLN A 165 27.21 -7.73 31.76
N LYS A 166 27.35 -6.96 30.67
CA LYS A 166 28.07 -7.34 29.44
C LYS A 166 29.52 -7.81 29.71
N ASP A 167 30.18 -7.23 30.71
CA ASP A 167 31.57 -7.54 31.10
C ASP A 167 31.71 -8.82 31.96
N ASP A 168 30.63 -9.36 32.53
CA ASP A 168 30.64 -10.57 33.36
C ASP A 168 30.24 -11.85 32.59
N SER A 169 30.01 -11.74 31.27
CA SER A 169 29.55 -12.84 30.40
C SER A 169 30.55 -14.02 30.31
N ASP A 170 31.85 -13.73 30.40
CA ASP A 170 32.95 -14.72 30.39
C ASP A 170 32.98 -15.66 31.61
N ARG A 171 32.21 -15.34 32.67
CA ARG A 171 32.15 -16.16 33.91
C ARG A 171 31.01 -17.18 33.92
N THR A 172 30.30 -17.35 32.80
CA THR A 172 29.18 -18.29 32.72
C THR A 172 29.65 -19.73 32.58
N ARG A 173 29.05 -20.63 33.37
CA ARG A 173 29.31 -22.07 33.27
C ARG A 173 28.67 -22.60 31.99
N SER A 174 29.46 -23.14 31.06
CA SER A 174 28.94 -23.82 29.88
C SER A 174 28.38 -25.19 30.23
N ALA A 175 27.28 -25.55 29.58
CA ALA A 175 26.72 -26.90 29.67
C ALA A 175 27.67 -27.93 29.05
N PRO A 176 27.66 -29.18 29.54
CA PRO A 176 28.40 -30.26 28.90
C PRO A 176 28.04 -30.36 27.41
N PRO A 177 29.05 -30.50 26.52
CA PRO A 177 28.81 -30.61 25.10
C PRO A 177 27.98 -31.86 24.81
N ALA A 178 27.13 -31.75 23.79
CA ALA A 178 26.38 -32.91 23.30
C ALA A 178 27.34 -33.91 22.65
N VAL A 179 27.12 -35.19 22.90
CA VAL A 179 27.89 -36.29 22.30
C VAL A 179 27.12 -36.78 21.08
N MET A 180 27.69 -36.56 19.90
CA MET A 180 27.14 -36.99 18.63
C MET A 180 27.43 -38.48 18.43
N MET A 181 26.40 -39.28 18.18
CA MET A 181 26.50 -40.72 17.92
C MET A 181 25.80 -41.05 16.60
N PRO A 182 26.14 -42.14 15.91
CA PRO A 182 25.33 -42.61 14.79
C PRO A 182 23.88 -42.84 15.24
N GLU A 183 22.93 -42.18 14.57
CA GLU A 183 21.47 -42.26 14.81
C GLU A 183 20.97 -41.67 16.14
N ALA A 184 21.85 -41.07 16.95
CA ALA A 184 21.47 -40.50 18.23
C ALA A 184 22.35 -39.31 18.67
N VAL A 185 21.80 -38.43 19.51
CA VAL A 185 22.58 -37.41 20.22
C VAL A 185 22.33 -37.52 21.70
N LEU A 186 23.40 -37.59 22.48
CA LEU A 186 23.34 -37.61 23.94
C LEU A 186 23.65 -36.21 24.49
N PHE A 187 22.73 -35.64 25.26
CA PHE A 187 22.96 -34.46 26.08
C PHE A 187 23.24 -34.90 27.52
N PRO A 188 24.49 -34.78 28.01
CA PRO A 188 24.82 -35.17 29.37
C PRO A 188 24.08 -34.28 30.38
N GLN A 189 23.21 -34.88 31.19
CA GLN A 189 22.40 -34.19 32.18
C GLN A 189 22.13 -35.14 33.36
N LYS A 190 22.65 -34.83 34.56
CA LYS A 190 22.65 -35.75 35.71
C LYS A 190 21.27 -35.97 36.33
N GLN A 191 20.43 -34.94 36.38
CA GLN A 191 19.08 -35.00 36.95
C GLN A 191 18.11 -34.26 36.03
N SER A 192 17.44 -35.02 35.16
CA SER A 192 16.49 -34.52 34.17
C SER A 192 15.05 -34.68 34.66
N GLY A 193 14.20 -33.70 34.37
CA GLY A 193 12.75 -33.84 34.45
C GLY A 193 12.21 -34.66 33.27
N HIS A 194 10.88 -34.71 33.11
CA HIS A 194 10.26 -35.37 31.96
C HIS A 194 10.30 -34.51 30.70
N VAL A 195 10.05 -35.14 29.55
CA VAL A 195 9.97 -34.46 28.26
C VAL A 195 8.63 -33.72 28.18
N ILE A 196 8.71 -32.41 27.96
CA ILE A 196 7.56 -31.53 27.76
C ILE A 196 7.51 -31.13 26.29
N SER A 197 6.33 -31.09 25.69
CA SER A 197 6.16 -30.67 24.30
C SER A 197 5.00 -29.71 24.15
N PHE A 198 5.27 -28.58 23.50
CA PHE A 198 4.29 -27.58 23.10
C PHE A 198 4.81 -26.78 21.89
N PRO A 199 3.94 -26.12 21.10
CA PRO A 199 4.37 -25.28 19.98
C PRO A 199 5.07 -24.02 20.48
N ASP A 200 6.19 -23.66 19.83
CA ASP A 200 6.94 -22.44 20.08
C ASP A 200 6.04 -21.21 19.84
N PRO A 201 5.81 -20.33 20.83
CA PRO A 201 4.93 -19.17 20.67
C PRO A 201 5.34 -18.24 19.52
N ALA A 202 6.64 -18.11 19.24
CA ALA A 202 7.14 -17.24 18.18
C ALA A 202 7.10 -17.88 16.79
N THR A 203 7.31 -19.20 16.68
CA THR A 203 7.53 -19.86 15.38
C THR A 203 6.50 -20.94 15.04
N GLY A 204 5.65 -21.34 15.99
CA GLY A 204 4.75 -22.48 15.86
C GLY A 204 5.45 -23.86 15.81
N THR A 205 6.78 -23.90 15.81
CA THR A 205 7.57 -25.14 15.71
C THR A 205 7.36 -26.00 16.96
N ARG A 206 7.26 -27.33 16.80
CA ARG A 206 7.14 -28.22 17.96
C ARG A 206 8.42 -28.19 18.80
N LEU A 207 8.31 -27.76 20.05
CA LEU A 207 9.39 -27.85 21.01
C LEU A 207 9.34 -29.19 21.76
N LEU A 208 10.51 -29.75 22.02
CA LEU A 208 10.77 -30.85 22.93
C LEU A 208 11.75 -30.34 23.99
N ILE A 209 11.27 -30.21 25.22
CA ILE A 209 11.99 -29.56 26.32
C ILE A 209 12.23 -30.59 27.41
N VAL A 210 13.47 -30.67 27.88
CA VAL A 210 13.84 -31.49 29.04
C VAL A 210 14.45 -30.58 30.10
N PRO A 211 13.64 -30.16 31.09
CA PRO A 211 14.10 -29.41 32.25
C PRO A 211 15.15 -30.18 33.06
N ALA A 212 15.96 -29.49 33.85
CA ALA A 212 16.92 -30.12 34.76
C ALA A 212 16.80 -29.62 36.20
N VAL A 213 16.98 -30.53 37.15
CA VAL A 213 16.90 -30.26 38.60
C VAL A 213 18.17 -29.59 39.12
N THR A 214 19.33 -29.84 38.49
CA THR A 214 20.61 -29.22 38.83
C THR A 214 21.02 -28.21 37.76
N GLU A 215 21.80 -27.19 38.14
CA GLU A 215 22.39 -26.24 37.20
C GLU A 215 23.14 -26.97 36.08
N THR A 216 22.68 -26.81 34.84
CA THR A 216 23.36 -27.35 33.66
C THR A 216 24.35 -26.35 33.08
N GLY A 217 24.11 -25.06 33.27
CA GLY A 217 24.84 -23.99 32.58
C GLY A 217 24.29 -23.70 31.19
N ASN A 218 24.90 -22.72 30.52
CA ASN A 218 24.46 -22.22 29.23
C ASN A 218 24.80 -23.19 28.10
N ARG A 219 23.82 -23.47 27.25
CA ARG A 219 23.98 -24.29 26.04
C ARG A 219 23.90 -23.40 24.80
N SER A 220 24.86 -23.54 23.90
CA SER A 220 24.87 -22.83 22.63
C SER A 220 23.83 -23.41 21.66
N ALA A 221 23.22 -22.54 20.87
CA ALA A 221 22.29 -22.94 19.83
C ALA A 221 23.02 -23.58 18.64
N TYR A 222 22.46 -24.64 18.08
CA TYR A 222 22.94 -25.22 16.83
C TYR A 222 21.82 -25.98 16.10
N ARG A 223 21.96 -26.20 14.79
CA ARG A 223 21.03 -27.00 14.01
C ARG A 223 21.70 -28.21 13.40
N ALA A 224 20.91 -29.28 13.27
CA ALA A 224 21.30 -30.52 12.63
C ALA A 224 20.14 -31.03 11.75
N ILE A 225 20.32 -32.20 11.14
CA ILE A 225 19.33 -32.75 10.20
C ILE A 225 18.06 -33.12 10.97
N GLY A 226 16.97 -32.39 10.70
CA GLY A 226 15.64 -32.65 11.26
C GLY A 226 15.33 -31.98 12.60
N TYR A 227 16.30 -31.33 13.24
CA TYR A 227 16.11 -30.69 14.53
C TYR A 227 17.09 -29.54 14.76
N GLY A 228 16.71 -28.59 15.61
CA GLY A 228 17.57 -27.55 16.14
C GLY A 228 17.63 -27.59 17.66
N VAL A 229 18.81 -27.47 18.24
CA VAL A 229 19.00 -27.21 19.67
C VAL A 229 18.98 -25.72 19.88
N ARG A 230 18.02 -25.25 20.69
CA ARG A 230 17.93 -23.83 21.05
C ARG A 230 19.01 -23.49 22.07
N GLY A 231 19.48 -22.25 22.02
CA GLY A 231 20.31 -21.71 23.09
C GLY A 231 19.49 -21.64 24.37
N SER A 232 19.99 -22.24 25.44
CA SER A 232 19.28 -22.31 26.73
C SER A 232 20.22 -21.91 27.86
N ALA A 233 19.68 -21.14 28.82
CA ALA A 233 20.38 -20.85 30.06
C ALA A 233 20.34 -22.05 31.02
N GLN A 234 19.33 -22.91 30.86
CA GLN A 234 19.13 -24.10 31.68
C GLN A 234 18.33 -25.16 30.88
N GLY A 235 18.68 -26.44 31.06
CA GLY A 235 17.98 -27.58 30.45
C GLY A 235 18.29 -27.76 28.95
N VAL A 236 17.63 -28.75 28.34
CA VAL A 236 17.77 -29.07 26.90
C VAL A 236 16.48 -28.67 26.18
N VAL A 237 16.61 -27.90 25.09
CA VAL A 237 15.47 -27.42 24.30
C VAL A 237 15.73 -27.72 22.85
N VAL A 238 14.84 -28.51 22.25
CA VAL A 238 14.95 -28.97 20.87
C VAL A 238 13.73 -28.52 20.08
N ALA A 239 13.95 -27.73 19.05
CA ALA A 239 12.96 -27.45 18.01
C ALA A 239 12.99 -28.61 17.01
N ALA A 240 11.91 -29.40 16.95
CA ALA A 240 11.79 -30.53 16.06
C ALA A 240 11.15 -30.10 14.73
N ASP A 241 11.94 -30.15 13.65
CA ASP A 241 11.47 -29.81 12.29
C ASP A 241 10.73 -30.99 11.64
N SER A 242 10.82 -32.18 12.24
CA SER A 242 10.18 -33.42 11.78
C SER A 242 9.43 -34.12 12.91
N SER A 243 8.30 -34.74 12.58
CA SER A 243 7.53 -35.57 13.51
C SER A 243 8.26 -36.85 13.93
N GLN A 244 9.31 -37.24 13.21
CA GLN A 244 10.13 -38.41 13.54
C GLN A 244 11.04 -38.19 14.75
N ILE A 245 11.35 -36.92 15.10
CA ILE A 245 12.28 -36.60 16.18
C ILE A 245 11.63 -36.85 17.53
N ARG A 246 12.36 -37.55 18.40
CA ARG A 246 11.96 -37.87 19.76
C ARG A 246 13.09 -37.59 20.75
N LEU A 247 12.71 -37.14 21.94
CA LEU A 247 13.58 -37.10 23.11
C LEU A 247 13.17 -38.20 24.08
N ASP A 248 14.16 -38.90 24.63
CA ASP A 248 13.99 -39.87 25.69
C ASP A 248 14.98 -39.56 26.82
N VAL A 249 14.51 -39.62 28.06
CA VAL A 249 15.34 -39.41 29.24
C VAL A 249 15.80 -40.77 29.75
N VAL A 250 17.12 -40.95 29.87
CA VAL A 250 17.71 -42.15 30.44
C VAL A 250 18.36 -41.79 31.77
N THR A 251 17.82 -42.35 32.85
CA THR A 251 18.29 -42.13 34.23
C THR A 251 19.82 -42.31 34.29
N ASP A 252 20.48 -41.36 34.95
CA ASP A 252 21.94 -41.31 35.16
C ASP A 252 22.83 -41.17 33.89
N LYS A 253 22.26 -41.20 32.69
CA LYS A 253 23.01 -41.03 31.42
C LYS A 253 22.76 -39.69 30.74
N GLY A 254 21.54 -39.16 30.81
CA GLY A 254 21.16 -37.88 30.22
C GLY A 254 19.99 -38.00 29.25
N VAL A 255 19.91 -37.05 28.31
CA VAL A 255 18.81 -36.96 27.33
C VAL A 255 19.29 -37.48 25.98
N PHE A 256 18.58 -38.43 25.40
CA PHE A 256 18.83 -38.96 24.07
C PHE A 256 17.84 -38.36 23.07
N LEU A 257 18.38 -37.86 21.95
CA LEU A 257 17.62 -37.47 20.78
C LEU A 257 17.80 -38.52 19.70
N SER A 258 16.71 -39.01 19.14
CA SER A 258 16.69 -40.00 18.04
C SER A 258 15.59 -39.68 17.02
N ALA A 259 15.61 -40.37 15.88
CA ALA A 259 14.55 -40.32 14.87
C ALA A 259 13.86 -41.69 14.72
N LEU A 260 12.54 -41.69 14.55
CA LEU A 260 11.72 -42.90 14.35
C LEU A 260 11.15 -42.96 12.92
N GLY A 261 11.35 -44.06 12.21
CA GLY A 261 10.78 -44.31 10.89
C GLY A 261 11.51 -45.40 10.09
N LEU A 262 10.87 -45.91 9.03
CA LEU A 262 11.51 -46.84 8.07
C LEU A 262 12.67 -46.18 7.29
N ASP A 263 12.56 -44.87 7.06
CA ASP A 263 13.62 -43.98 6.55
C ASP A 263 13.95 -42.92 7.62
N ALA A 264 14.55 -43.35 8.73
CA ALA A 264 14.85 -42.46 9.86
C ALA A 264 15.88 -41.38 9.45
N LEU A 265 15.64 -40.16 9.92
CA LEU A 265 16.59 -39.05 9.73
C LEU A 265 17.96 -39.40 10.35
N PRO A 266 19.08 -39.05 9.70
CA PRO A 266 20.44 -39.38 10.17
C PRO A 266 20.86 -38.48 11.35
N VAL A 267 20.18 -38.64 12.48
CA VAL A 267 20.44 -37.91 13.72
C VAL A 267 21.87 -38.20 14.20
N GLY A 268 22.57 -37.15 14.63
CA GLY A 268 23.93 -37.28 15.16
C GLY A 268 25.02 -37.41 14.10
N LEU A 269 24.67 -37.45 12.81
CA LEU A 269 25.61 -37.41 11.70
C LEU A 269 25.72 -35.99 11.10
N GLY A 270 26.94 -35.57 10.78
CA GLY A 270 27.26 -34.24 10.27
C GLY A 270 27.72 -33.25 11.34
N THR A 271 28.41 -32.19 10.93
CA THR A 271 28.83 -31.09 11.81
C THR A 271 27.62 -30.20 12.11
N PRO A 272 27.20 -30.07 13.38
CA PRO A 272 26.09 -29.19 13.74
C PRO A 272 26.46 -27.72 13.45
N GLU A 273 25.54 -27.00 12.83
CA GLU A 273 25.72 -25.61 12.42
C GLU A 273 25.32 -24.70 13.59
N THR A 274 26.30 -24.09 14.25
CA THR A 274 26.06 -23.16 15.37
C THR A 274 25.46 -21.85 14.87
N ALA A 275 24.35 -21.40 15.47
CA ALA A 275 23.76 -20.11 15.13
C ALA A 275 24.59 -18.97 15.76
N PRO A 276 24.94 -17.91 15.01
CA PRO A 276 25.58 -16.73 15.58
C PRO A 276 24.60 -15.94 16.47
N LEU A 277 25.14 -15.29 17.50
CA LEU A 277 24.39 -14.47 18.48
C LEU A 277 23.85 -13.14 17.92
N GLU A 278 24.25 -12.73 16.71
CA GLU A 278 24.18 -11.33 16.25
C GLU A 278 23.03 -10.99 15.29
N GLY A 279 22.24 -11.97 14.84
CA GLY A 279 21.18 -11.73 13.86
C GLY A 279 20.08 -12.76 13.97
N GLY A 280 18.86 -12.33 13.67
CA GLY A 280 17.64 -13.11 13.81
C GLY A 280 17.60 -14.40 12.98
N GLN A 281 16.40 -14.94 12.79
CA GLN A 281 16.24 -16.25 12.17
C GLN A 281 16.68 -16.27 10.68
N ASP A 282 16.67 -15.11 10.02
CA ASP A 282 17.15 -14.84 8.65
C ASP A 282 18.66 -15.04 8.48
N TRP A 283 19.48 -14.57 9.42
CA TRP A 283 20.93 -14.75 9.39
C TRP A 283 21.30 -16.23 9.36
N PHE A 284 20.61 -17.02 10.16
CA PHE A 284 20.79 -18.46 10.17
C PHE A 284 20.33 -19.11 8.84
N TRP A 285 19.15 -18.76 8.33
CA TRP A 285 18.64 -19.37 7.09
C TRP A 285 19.51 -19.07 5.87
N LEU A 286 20.07 -17.88 5.81
CA LEU A 286 20.94 -17.40 4.73
C LEU A 286 22.43 -17.73 4.96
N GLY A 287 22.80 -18.25 6.14
CA GLY A 287 24.18 -18.52 6.53
C GLY A 287 25.06 -17.28 6.66
N LEU A 288 24.45 -16.15 7.05
CA LEU A 288 25.15 -14.90 7.29
C LEU A 288 26.00 -14.99 8.55
N ARG A 289 27.19 -14.39 8.49
CA ARG A 289 28.05 -14.19 9.66
C ARG A 289 28.82 -12.89 9.51
N SER A 290 29.10 -12.25 10.65
CA SER A 290 29.97 -11.09 10.71
C SER A 290 31.42 -11.54 10.53
N ALA A 291 31.94 -11.42 9.31
CA ALA A 291 33.32 -11.75 8.97
C ALA A 291 33.82 -10.88 7.81
N PRO A 292 35.15 -10.64 7.70
CA PRO A 292 35.72 -9.93 6.57
C PRO A 292 35.40 -10.63 5.24
N ALA A 293 35.19 -9.84 4.17
CA ALA A 293 34.83 -10.37 2.85
C ALA A 293 35.80 -11.45 2.33
N ALA A 294 37.10 -11.30 2.58
CA ALA A 294 38.12 -12.28 2.20
C ALA A 294 37.94 -13.64 2.90
N VAL A 295 37.46 -13.65 4.15
CA VAL A 295 37.17 -14.87 4.90
C VAL A 295 35.92 -15.55 4.34
N LEU A 296 34.85 -14.77 4.11
CA LEU A 296 33.61 -15.27 3.51
C LEU A 296 33.87 -15.90 2.12
N GLN A 297 34.70 -15.25 1.30
CA GLN A 297 35.11 -15.76 -0.01
C GLN A 297 35.85 -17.10 0.10
N LYS A 298 36.80 -17.22 1.03
CA LYS A 298 37.55 -18.46 1.27
C LYS A 298 36.62 -19.59 1.73
N ASP A 299 35.70 -19.28 2.62
CA ASP A 299 34.78 -20.26 3.17
C ASP A 299 33.79 -20.76 2.11
N TRP A 300 33.33 -19.88 1.23
CA TRP A 300 32.56 -20.29 0.04
C TRP A 300 33.36 -21.24 -0.84
N LEU A 301 34.58 -20.88 -1.24
CA LEU A 301 35.41 -21.74 -2.09
C LEU A 301 35.63 -23.11 -1.45
N THR A 302 35.83 -23.15 -0.13
CA THR A 302 35.95 -24.40 0.63
C THR A 302 34.66 -25.22 0.57
N ALA A 303 33.53 -24.62 0.93
CA ALA A 303 32.23 -25.28 0.92
C ALA A 303 31.81 -25.79 -0.46
N LYS A 304 32.17 -25.05 -1.53
CA LYS A 304 31.98 -25.48 -2.92
C LYS A 304 32.73 -26.77 -3.21
N THR A 305 34.02 -26.84 -2.85
CA THR A 305 34.81 -28.06 -3.06
C THR A 305 34.32 -29.24 -2.22
N ASP A 306 33.80 -28.99 -1.01
CA ASP A 306 33.24 -30.03 -0.15
C ASP A 306 31.93 -30.58 -0.71
N ALA A 307 31.07 -29.71 -1.26
CA ALA A 307 29.83 -30.11 -1.92
C ALA A 307 30.08 -30.98 -3.17
N GLU A 308 31.11 -30.68 -3.95
CA GLU A 308 31.52 -31.49 -5.11
C GLU A 308 32.04 -32.88 -4.71
N LYS A 309 32.70 -32.99 -3.55
CA LYS A 309 33.28 -34.24 -3.04
C LYS A 309 32.32 -35.06 -2.17
N ALA A 310 31.14 -34.53 -1.84
CA ALA A 310 30.23 -35.16 -0.89
C ALA A 310 29.64 -36.49 -1.41
N PRO A 311 29.59 -37.55 -0.57
CA PRO A 311 28.95 -38.82 -0.91
C PRO A 311 27.43 -38.64 -1.09
N PRO A 312 26.71 -39.57 -1.76
CA PRO A 312 25.30 -39.43 -2.10
C PRO A 312 24.39 -39.05 -0.92
N SER A 313 24.64 -39.60 0.27
CA SER A 313 23.87 -39.32 1.50
C SER A 313 24.09 -37.93 2.09
N LEU A 314 25.24 -37.28 1.81
CA LEU A 314 25.60 -35.95 2.33
C LEU A 314 25.59 -34.86 1.27
N ARG A 315 25.29 -35.21 0.02
CA ARG A 315 25.29 -34.27 -1.11
C ARG A 315 24.30 -33.14 -0.93
N TRP A 316 23.09 -33.43 -0.46
CA TRP A 316 22.06 -32.41 -0.26
C TRP A 316 22.46 -31.41 0.85
N PRO A 317 22.84 -31.84 2.08
CA PRO A 317 23.32 -30.91 3.10
C PRO A 317 24.54 -30.09 2.66
N ALA A 318 25.50 -30.72 1.97
CA ALA A 318 26.71 -30.02 1.51
C ALA A 318 26.40 -28.96 0.44
N GLN A 319 25.47 -29.23 -0.48
CA GLN A 319 25.01 -28.25 -1.46
C GLN A 319 24.29 -27.06 -0.81
N VAL A 320 23.45 -27.29 0.20
CA VAL A 320 22.80 -26.21 0.95
C VAL A 320 23.83 -25.36 1.69
N ALA A 321 24.83 -25.98 2.33
CA ALA A 321 25.91 -25.27 3.01
C ALA A 321 26.75 -24.43 2.04
N ALA A 322 27.07 -24.98 0.86
CA ALA A 322 27.76 -24.25 -0.21
C ALA A 322 26.93 -23.07 -0.73
N ALA A 323 25.62 -23.24 -0.89
CA ALA A 323 24.73 -22.17 -1.33
C ALA A 323 24.64 -21.02 -0.31
N ARG A 324 24.54 -21.34 0.98
CA ARG A 324 24.60 -20.34 2.06
C ARG A 324 25.93 -19.60 2.10
N ALA A 325 27.04 -20.32 1.97
CA ALA A 325 28.36 -19.71 1.95
C ALA A 325 28.54 -18.79 0.73
N ALA A 326 28.06 -19.21 -0.46
CA ALA A 326 28.04 -18.37 -1.66
C ALA A 326 27.20 -17.11 -1.46
N PHE A 327 26.01 -17.25 -0.89
CA PHE A 327 25.12 -16.13 -0.61
C PHE A 327 25.74 -15.12 0.37
N ALA A 328 26.26 -15.59 1.51
CA ALA A 328 26.92 -14.74 2.49
C ALA A 328 28.18 -14.04 1.94
N ALA A 329 28.88 -14.68 1.00
CA ALA A 329 30.03 -14.11 0.30
C ALA A 329 29.66 -13.11 -0.81
N GLY A 330 28.37 -12.86 -1.07
CA GLY A 330 27.91 -11.92 -2.10
C GLY A 330 27.80 -12.52 -3.51
N HIS A 331 27.60 -13.84 -3.62
CA HIS A 331 27.49 -14.54 -4.91
C HIS A 331 26.11 -15.20 -5.05
N PRO A 332 25.05 -14.39 -5.25
CA PRO A 332 23.69 -14.88 -5.29
C PRO A 332 23.42 -15.80 -6.48
N GLU A 333 24.08 -15.59 -7.63
CA GLU A 333 23.95 -16.45 -8.81
C GLU A 333 24.44 -17.87 -8.55
N ASP A 334 25.62 -18.02 -7.93
CA ASP A 334 26.14 -19.32 -7.54
C ASP A 334 25.25 -19.99 -6.48
N ALA A 335 24.76 -19.22 -5.50
CA ALA A 335 23.79 -19.71 -4.52
C ALA A 335 22.52 -20.21 -5.20
N TRP A 336 21.97 -19.44 -6.15
CA TRP A 336 20.77 -19.76 -6.91
C TRP A 336 20.96 -21.03 -7.74
N HIS A 337 22.07 -21.14 -8.46
CA HIS A 337 22.41 -22.33 -9.25
C HIS A 337 22.45 -23.62 -8.40
N LEU A 338 22.93 -23.54 -7.16
CA LEU A 338 23.00 -24.68 -6.27
C LEU A 338 21.62 -25.11 -5.74
N VAL A 339 20.68 -24.18 -5.52
CA VAL A 339 19.38 -24.49 -4.90
C VAL A 339 18.18 -24.50 -5.85
N LYS A 340 18.31 -23.99 -7.09
CA LYS A 340 17.20 -23.86 -8.06
C LYS A 340 16.51 -25.19 -8.39
N ASN A 341 17.27 -26.27 -8.50
CA ASN A 341 16.73 -27.58 -8.88
C ASN A 341 16.41 -28.47 -7.67
N MET A 342 16.47 -27.96 -6.44
CA MET A 342 16.12 -28.73 -5.26
C MET A 342 14.61 -29.03 -5.23
N PRO A 343 14.21 -30.24 -4.80
CA PRO A 343 12.81 -30.68 -4.81
C PRO A 343 11.92 -29.76 -3.94
N GLN A 344 10.84 -29.26 -4.54
CA GLN A 344 9.93 -28.27 -3.95
C GLN A 344 8.97 -28.92 -2.91
N ARG A 345 8.34 -30.06 -3.24
CA ARG A 345 7.64 -31.01 -2.36
C ARG A 345 6.95 -32.08 -3.22
N SER A 346 7.28 -33.36 -3.03
CA SER A 346 6.43 -34.51 -3.44
C SER A 346 6.63 -35.76 -2.56
N ALA A 347 7.32 -35.66 -1.42
CA ALA A 347 7.47 -36.75 -0.46
C ALA A 347 7.30 -36.20 0.97
N PRO A 348 6.84 -37.01 1.95
CA PRO A 348 6.84 -36.61 3.36
C PRO A 348 8.26 -36.25 3.80
N GLY A 349 8.49 -35.00 4.21
CA GLY A 349 9.80 -34.47 4.61
C GLY A 349 10.45 -33.45 3.64
N GLY A 350 9.67 -32.59 2.98
CA GLY A 350 10.18 -31.52 2.09
C GLY A 350 11.24 -30.59 2.72
N PRO A 351 11.92 -29.74 1.91
CA PRO A 351 13.04 -28.95 2.39
C PRO A 351 12.65 -28.04 3.56
N PRO A 352 13.52 -27.86 4.57
CA PRO A 352 13.26 -26.95 5.68
C PRO A 352 12.92 -25.55 5.20
N VAL A 353 12.07 -24.83 5.93
CA VAL A 353 11.64 -23.45 5.62
C VAL A 353 12.81 -22.51 5.30
N GLY A 354 13.94 -22.66 6.02
CA GLY A 354 15.14 -21.85 5.75
C GLY A 354 15.80 -22.09 4.39
N VAL A 355 15.64 -23.28 3.80
CA VAL A 355 16.14 -23.56 2.43
C VAL A 355 15.22 -22.93 1.38
N LEU A 356 13.91 -22.93 1.62
CA LEU A 356 12.96 -22.19 0.77
C LEU A 356 13.21 -20.69 0.83
N PHE A 357 13.52 -20.15 2.02
CA PHE A 357 13.91 -18.75 2.19
C PHE A 357 15.18 -18.41 1.42
N LEU A 358 16.26 -19.18 1.59
CA LEU A 358 17.50 -19.00 0.84
C LEU A 358 17.25 -19.02 -0.67
N ARG A 359 16.38 -19.91 -1.13
CA ARG A 359 15.99 -20.04 -2.53
C ARG A 359 15.34 -18.75 -3.05
N VAL A 360 14.42 -18.17 -2.29
CA VAL A 360 13.80 -16.87 -2.62
C VAL A 360 14.85 -15.78 -2.71
N CYS A 361 15.66 -15.62 -1.66
CA CYS A 361 16.63 -14.53 -1.59
C CYS A 361 17.69 -14.63 -2.69
N ALA A 362 18.18 -15.84 -2.97
CA ALA A 362 19.12 -16.08 -4.06
C ALA A 362 18.48 -15.78 -5.43
N ALA A 363 17.26 -16.26 -5.69
CA ALA A 363 16.55 -15.96 -6.93
C ALA A 363 16.32 -14.47 -7.14
N LEU A 364 15.91 -13.73 -6.10
CA LEU A 364 15.71 -12.28 -6.16
C LEU A 364 16.99 -11.53 -6.52
N LEU A 365 18.09 -11.82 -5.83
CA LEU A 365 19.37 -11.16 -6.07
C LEU A 365 20.06 -11.62 -7.38
N SER A 366 19.66 -12.76 -7.94
CA SER A 366 20.01 -13.19 -9.29
C SER A 366 19.05 -12.66 -10.37
N HIS A 367 18.18 -11.71 -10.05
CA HIS A 367 17.19 -11.12 -10.95
C HIS A 367 16.17 -12.12 -11.56
N ASP A 368 15.99 -13.30 -10.96
CA ASP A 368 14.98 -14.31 -11.34
C ASP A 368 13.71 -14.15 -10.48
N VAL A 369 13.07 -12.98 -10.61
CA VAL A 369 11.91 -12.56 -9.79
C VAL A 369 10.74 -13.54 -9.92
N ASN A 370 10.53 -14.11 -11.10
CA ASN A 370 9.47 -15.08 -11.38
C ASN A 370 9.65 -16.38 -10.57
N ALA A 371 10.89 -16.79 -10.32
CA ALA A 371 11.17 -17.98 -9.51
C ALA A 371 10.97 -17.75 -8.00
N ALA A 372 11.06 -16.49 -7.54
CA ALA A 372 10.85 -16.13 -6.15
C ALA A 372 9.36 -16.04 -5.76
N ALA A 373 8.50 -15.54 -6.67
CA ALA A 373 7.07 -15.31 -6.42
C ALA A 373 6.29 -16.51 -5.83
N PRO A 374 6.32 -17.73 -6.41
CA PRO A 374 5.53 -18.85 -5.88
C PRO A 374 6.02 -19.35 -4.53
N VAL A 375 7.29 -19.12 -4.19
CA VAL A 375 7.86 -19.53 -2.91
C VAL A 375 7.53 -18.49 -1.83
N LEU A 376 7.55 -17.19 -2.17
CA LEU A 376 7.09 -16.11 -1.27
C LEU A 376 5.62 -16.29 -0.89
N ALA A 377 4.75 -16.59 -1.85
CA ALA A 377 3.32 -16.84 -1.59
C ALA A 377 3.09 -18.01 -0.62
N GLN A 378 3.95 -19.04 -0.63
CA GLN A 378 3.88 -20.16 0.31
C GLN A 378 4.31 -19.80 1.74
N MET A 379 4.99 -18.66 1.90
CA MET A 379 5.56 -18.20 3.17
C MET A 379 4.81 -16.99 3.77
N GLU A 380 3.74 -16.51 3.11
CA GLU A 380 2.92 -15.40 3.59
C GLU A 380 2.36 -15.66 5.00
N GLY A 381 2.51 -14.66 5.89
CA GLY A 381 2.02 -14.72 7.28
C GLY A 381 2.87 -15.54 8.26
N ALA A 382 3.97 -16.15 7.81
CA ALA A 382 4.76 -17.05 8.64
C ALA A 382 5.89 -16.39 9.45
N VAL A 383 6.45 -15.24 9.03
CA VAL A 383 7.69 -14.69 9.60
C VAL A 383 7.82 -13.16 9.38
N LEU A 384 8.19 -12.38 10.40
CA LEU A 384 8.48 -10.94 10.30
C LEU A 384 9.76 -10.68 9.48
N GLU A 385 10.75 -11.56 9.60
CA GLU A 385 12.04 -11.51 8.90
C GLU A 385 11.93 -11.65 7.36
N LEU A 386 10.75 -12.01 6.83
CA LEU A 386 10.44 -11.98 5.41
C LEU A 386 10.16 -10.58 4.87
N GLU A 387 9.81 -9.61 5.71
CA GLU A 387 9.30 -8.32 5.25
C GLU A 387 10.30 -7.55 4.38
N ILE A 388 11.59 -7.58 4.72
CA ILE A 388 12.65 -6.94 3.92
C ILE A 388 12.80 -7.59 2.53
N TRP A 389 12.73 -8.92 2.46
CA TRP A 389 12.85 -9.67 1.21
C TRP A 389 11.57 -9.56 0.38
N HIS A 390 10.42 -9.44 1.03
CA HIS A 390 9.17 -9.06 0.40
C HIS A 390 9.25 -7.65 -0.18
N ALA A 391 9.83 -6.68 0.55
CA ALA A 391 10.05 -5.32 0.05
C ALA A 391 10.97 -5.31 -1.17
N LEU A 392 12.06 -6.09 -1.16
CA LEU A 392 12.93 -6.28 -2.31
C LEU A 392 12.21 -6.96 -3.49
N TYR A 393 11.33 -7.93 -3.22
CA TYR A 393 10.49 -8.53 -4.25
C TYR A 393 9.54 -7.49 -4.87
N LEU A 394 8.84 -6.69 -4.07
CA LEU A 394 7.96 -5.62 -4.56
C LEU A 394 8.74 -4.60 -5.40
N MET A 395 9.95 -4.24 -4.96
CA MET A 395 10.86 -3.37 -5.70
C MET A 395 11.26 -3.98 -7.05
N LEU A 396 11.79 -5.20 -7.06
CA LEU A 396 12.35 -5.84 -8.27
C LEU A 396 11.27 -6.28 -9.27
N SER A 397 10.10 -6.72 -8.78
CA SER A 397 8.93 -7.00 -9.63
C SER A 397 8.28 -5.74 -10.18
N GLY A 398 8.59 -4.57 -9.61
CA GLY A 398 7.95 -3.31 -9.96
C GLY A 398 6.49 -3.23 -9.54
N ALA A 399 6.08 -3.90 -8.46
CA ALA A 399 4.67 -3.96 -8.04
C ALA A 399 4.10 -2.59 -7.60
N SER A 400 4.47 -2.08 -6.43
CA SER A 400 3.97 -0.79 -5.90
C SER A 400 5.14 0.03 -5.39
N SER A 401 5.39 1.18 -6.03
CA SER A 401 6.50 2.05 -5.62
C SER A 401 6.35 2.61 -4.22
N LYS A 402 5.11 2.89 -3.82
CA LYS A 402 4.78 3.39 -2.49
C LYS A 402 5.01 2.34 -1.42
N ASP A 403 4.50 1.12 -1.61
CA ASP A 403 4.60 0.07 -0.59
C ASP A 403 6.04 -0.44 -0.48
N ALA A 404 6.72 -0.63 -1.61
CA ALA A 404 8.12 -1.04 -1.63
C ALA A 404 9.02 -0.02 -0.93
N SER A 405 8.92 1.28 -1.26
CA SER A 405 9.78 2.30 -0.66
C SER A 405 9.57 2.46 0.85
N VAL A 406 8.33 2.39 1.33
CA VAL A 406 8.02 2.46 2.78
C VAL A 406 8.56 1.23 3.52
N LEU A 407 8.36 0.03 2.98
CA LEU A 407 8.87 -1.19 3.61
C LEU A 407 10.40 -1.26 3.59
N LEU A 408 11.04 -0.84 2.48
CA LEU A 408 12.49 -0.76 2.39
C LEU A 408 13.07 0.26 3.39
N ALA A 409 12.44 1.42 3.53
CA ALA A 409 12.90 2.45 4.48
C ALA A 409 12.73 1.98 5.93
N ARG A 410 11.62 1.31 6.26
CA ARG A 410 11.39 0.71 7.59
C ARG A 410 12.49 -0.28 7.99
N HIS A 411 12.95 -1.09 7.05
CA HIS A 411 13.94 -2.15 7.29
C HIS A 411 15.36 -1.76 6.89
N TYR A 412 15.61 -0.47 6.64
CA TYR A 412 16.92 0.02 6.21
C TYR A 412 18.04 -0.31 7.21
N GLU A 413 17.80 -0.13 8.51
CA GLU A 413 18.76 -0.48 9.57
C GLU A 413 19.13 -1.96 9.59
N GLN A 414 18.20 -2.85 9.21
CA GLN A 414 18.48 -4.29 9.13
C GLN A 414 19.49 -4.57 8.02
N ILE A 415 19.36 -3.92 6.86
CA ILE A 415 20.33 -4.06 5.75
C ILE A 415 21.72 -3.61 6.20
N LEU A 416 21.82 -2.52 6.97
CA LEU A 416 23.11 -1.99 7.44
C LEU A 416 23.89 -2.99 8.31
N ARG A 417 23.21 -3.95 8.93
CA ARG A 417 23.82 -4.99 9.76
C ARG A 417 24.32 -6.19 8.95
N TYR A 418 23.87 -6.38 7.70
CA TYR A 418 24.29 -7.53 6.89
C TYR A 418 25.80 -7.53 6.59
N PRO A 419 26.38 -8.71 6.27
CA PRO A 419 27.78 -8.80 5.85
C PRO A 419 28.08 -7.86 4.68
N GLN A 420 29.29 -7.28 4.67
CA GLN A 420 29.71 -6.29 3.68
C GLN A 420 29.40 -6.69 2.22
N PRO A 421 29.70 -7.92 1.75
CA PRO A 421 29.40 -8.30 0.36
C PRO A 421 27.92 -8.17 -0.02
N LEU A 422 26.99 -8.46 0.91
CA LEU A 422 25.56 -8.31 0.66
C LEU A 422 25.12 -6.86 0.72
N ARG A 423 25.70 -6.05 1.62
CA ARG A 423 25.41 -4.61 1.68
C ARG A 423 25.80 -3.91 0.38
N ASP A 424 26.95 -4.27 -0.19
CA ASP A 424 27.45 -3.70 -1.44
C ASP A 424 26.52 -4.02 -2.64
N LEU A 425 25.77 -5.13 -2.58
CA LEU A 425 24.75 -5.49 -3.58
C LEU A 425 23.40 -4.78 -3.35
N LEU A 426 22.98 -4.70 -2.09
CA LEU A 426 21.64 -4.25 -1.70
C LEU A 426 21.54 -2.72 -1.59
N LEU A 427 22.45 -2.09 -0.84
CA LEU A 427 22.33 -0.69 -0.47
C LEU A 427 22.26 0.25 -1.68
N PRO A 428 23.10 0.14 -2.71
CA PRO A 428 23.01 1.05 -3.85
C PRO A 428 21.64 1.00 -4.54
N GLN A 429 21.04 -0.17 -4.67
CA GLN A 429 19.73 -0.32 -5.33
C GLN A 429 18.59 0.21 -4.45
N VAL A 430 18.61 -0.15 -3.16
CA VAL A 430 17.59 0.28 -2.19
C VAL A 430 17.60 1.80 -2.01
N ILE A 431 18.79 2.38 -1.84
CA ILE A 431 18.96 3.83 -1.66
C ILE A 431 18.51 4.58 -2.91
N ASN A 432 18.92 4.16 -4.11
CA ASN A 432 18.45 4.78 -5.35
C ASN A 432 16.92 4.69 -5.50
N TYR A 433 16.33 3.56 -5.13
CA TYR A 433 14.88 3.37 -5.20
C TYR A 433 14.11 4.27 -4.23
N ILE A 434 14.54 4.34 -2.96
CA ILE A 434 13.94 5.21 -1.95
C ILE A 434 14.13 6.69 -2.35
N ALA A 435 15.31 7.09 -2.80
CA ALA A 435 15.55 8.47 -3.25
C ALA A 435 14.63 8.86 -4.43
N ARG A 436 14.34 7.92 -5.34
CA ARG A 436 13.52 8.17 -6.53
C ARG A 436 12.01 8.12 -6.25
N TYR A 437 11.54 7.14 -5.47
CA TYR A 437 10.10 6.87 -5.31
C TYR A 437 9.56 7.05 -3.89
N GLY A 438 10.44 7.14 -2.89
CA GLY A 438 10.05 7.30 -1.50
C GLY A 438 9.35 8.62 -1.20
N THR A 439 8.51 8.61 -0.17
CA THR A 439 7.97 9.82 0.45
C THR A 439 9.11 10.64 1.09
N ASP A 440 8.86 11.90 1.43
CA ASP A 440 9.87 12.73 2.10
C ASP A 440 10.33 12.11 3.42
N GLU A 441 9.40 11.49 4.14
CA GLU A 441 9.67 10.71 5.36
C GLU A 441 10.62 9.53 5.09
N ALA A 442 10.31 8.71 4.07
CA ALA A 442 11.14 7.56 3.72
C ALA A 442 12.54 7.98 3.22
N ALA A 443 12.61 9.08 2.47
CA ALA A 443 13.86 9.63 1.96
C ALA A 443 14.76 10.18 3.08
N SER A 444 14.19 10.80 4.11
CA SER A 444 14.95 11.35 5.26
C SER A 444 15.71 10.30 6.06
N ILE A 445 15.28 9.03 6.02
CA ILE A 445 15.96 7.90 6.69
C ILE A 445 17.34 7.61 6.05
N LEU A 446 17.56 8.04 4.82
CA LEU A 446 18.81 7.80 4.09
C LEU A 446 19.96 8.71 4.54
N GLU A 447 19.69 9.77 5.30
CA GLU A 447 20.70 10.76 5.67
C GLU A 447 21.49 10.35 6.92
N PRO A 448 22.84 10.49 6.92
CA PRO A 448 23.68 10.92 5.81
C PRO A 448 24.00 9.79 4.82
N LEU A 449 23.94 10.08 3.52
CA LEU A 449 24.38 9.15 2.48
C LEU A 449 25.91 8.95 2.53
N PRO A 450 26.44 7.73 2.30
CA PRO A 450 27.88 7.51 2.19
C PRO A 450 28.49 8.31 1.04
N THR A 451 29.78 8.65 1.17
CA THR A 451 30.52 9.48 0.20
C THR A 451 30.97 8.73 -1.04
N ASP A 452 30.80 7.40 -1.09
CA ASP A 452 31.23 6.58 -2.22
C ASP A 452 30.48 6.93 -3.51
N GLY A 453 31.17 6.88 -4.64
CA GLY A 453 30.61 7.25 -5.95
C GLY A 453 29.48 6.33 -6.45
N VAL A 454 29.23 5.20 -5.78
CA VAL A 454 28.06 4.34 -6.05
C VAL A 454 26.74 4.99 -5.62
N TYR A 455 26.78 6.01 -4.75
CA TYR A 455 25.60 6.72 -4.23
C TYR A 455 25.39 8.10 -4.86
N ASP A 456 26.22 8.51 -5.81
CA ASP A 456 26.15 9.85 -6.42
C ASP A 456 24.81 10.13 -7.10
N LEU A 457 24.19 9.13 -7.74
CA LEU A 457 22.88 9.29 -8.37
C LEU A 457 21.79 9.55 -7.33
N ALA A 458 21.73 8.73 -6.27
CA ALA A 458 20.82 8.96 -5.15
C ALA A 458 21.06 10.32 -4.50
N ARG A 459 22.33 10.73 -4.36
CA ARG A 459 22.69 12.05 -3.81
C ARG A 459 22.13 13.18 -4.66
N ALA A 460 22.23 13.09 -5.98
CA ALA A 460 21.64 14.09 -6.87
C ALA A 460 20.12 14.16 -6.75
N LEU A 461 19.45 13.01 -6.65
CA LEU A 461 18.00 12.94 -6.44
C LEU A 461 17.58 13.56 -5.11
N MET A 462 18.31 13.27 -4.02
CA MET A 462 18.07 13.85 -2.69
C MET A 462 18.28 15.37 -2.69
N GLN A 463 19.38 15.85 -3.27
CA GLN A 463 19.64 17.29 -3.42
C GLN A 463 18.51 18.01 -4.14
N ASN A 464 17.94 17.40 -5.18
CA ASN A 464 16.81 17.99 -5.89
C ASN A 464 15.57 18.11 -4.98
N ARG A 465 15.29 17.09 -4.17
CA ARG A 465 14.17 17.07 -3.21
C ARG A 465 14.31 18.09 -2.09
N GLU A 466 15.53 18.29 -1.61
CA GLU A 466 15.87 19.28 -0.60
C GLU A 466 15.80 20.73 -1.11
N GLY A 467 15.54 20.94 -2.40
CA GLY A 467 15.55 22.26 -3.03
C GLY A 467 16.94 22.75 -3.45
N ASN A 468 17.98 21.92 -3.32
CA ASN A 468 19.34 22.19 -3.76
C ASN A 468 19.52 21.90 -5.27
N ALA A 469 18.68 22.53 -6.10
CA ALA A 469 18.56 22.24 -7.54
C ALA A 469 19.88 22.37 -8.31
N GLU A 470 20.67 23.40 -8.03
CA GLU A 470 21.95 23.62 -8.74
C GLU A 470 22.99 22.54 -8.38
N SER A 471 23.05 22.12 -7.12
CA SER A 471 23.92 21.00 -6.70
C SER A 471 23.49 19.69 -7.34
N ALA A 472 22.17 19.44 -7.42
CA ALA A 472 21.63 18.27 -8.11
C ALA A 472 22.00 18.25 -9.60
N ARG A 473 21.84 19.40 -10.29
CA ARG A 473 22.20 19.58 -11.70
C ARG A 473 23.67 19.27 -11.94
N ILE A 474 24.57 19.90 -11.17
CA ILE A 474 26.02 19.68 -11.27
C ILE A 474 26.39 18.21 -11.04
N THR A 475 25.78 17.57 -10.03
CA THR A 475 26.03 16.15 -9.74
C THR A 475 25.59 15.26 -10.90
N LEU A 476 24.41 15.50 -11.49
CA LEU A 476 23.92 14.76 -12.67
C LEU A 476 24.81 14.98 -13.89
N GLU A 477 25.22 16.23 -14.16
CA GLU A 477 26.13 16.58 -15.26
C GLU A 477 27.46 15.83 -15.16
N ASN A 478 28.07 15.82 -13.97
CA ASN A 478 29.31 15.07 -13.72
C ASN A 478 29.12 13.57 -13.95
N LEU A 479 27.98 13.01 -13.53
CA LEU A 479 27.66 11.60 -13.72
C LEU A 479 27.46 11.22 -15.20
N THR A 480 27.09 12.16 -16.08
CA THR A 480 26.96 11.86 -17.52
C THR A 480 28.29 11.46 -18.18
N ALA A 481 29.42 11.80 -17.54
CA ALA A 481 30.77 11.45 -17.95
C ALA A 481 31.39 10.31 -17.12
N ALA A 482 30.60 9.61 -16.29
CA ALA A 482 31.08 8.49 -15.49
C ALA A 482 31.67 7.37 -16.38
N ALA A 483 32.72 6.72 -15.88
CA ALA A 483 33.36 5.58 -16.58
C ALA A 483 32.40 4.38 -16.73
N ASP A 484 31.47 4.23 -15.78
CA ASP A 484 30.39 3.26 -15.84
C ASP A 484 29.32 3.75 -16.83
N SER A 485 29.22 3.06 -17.97
CA SER A 485 28.31 3.42 -19.06
C SER A 485 26.84 3.31 -18.68
N GLU A 486 26.49 2.44 -17.72
CA GLU A 486 25.14 2.29 -17.23
C GLU A 486 24.75 3.48 -16.34
N LYS A 487 25.60 3.82 -15.37
CA LYS A 487 25.39 5.03 -14.55
C LYS A 487 25.31 6.29 -15.39
N ALA A 488 26.20 6.43 -16.37
CA ALA A 488 26.18 7.57 -17.28
C ALA A 488 24.90 7.65 -18.11
N ALA A 489 24.33 6.52 -18.54
CA ALA A 489 23.07 6.49 -19.28
C ALA A 489 21.87 6.91 -18.41
N TYR A 490 21.77 6.41 -17.17
CA TYR A 490 20.74 6.84 -16.23
C TYR A 490 20.87 8.33 -15.88
N ALA A 491 22.09 8.81 -15.63
CA ALA A 491 22.34 10.23 -15.33
C ALA A 491 21.93 11.15 -16.48
N ARG A 492 22.18 10.77 -17.75
CA ARG A 492 21.72 11.55 -18.92
C ARG A 492 20.20 11.62 -18.98
N ALA A 493 19.51 10.51 -18.75
CA ALA A 493 18.05 10.48 -18.75
C ALA A 493 17.47 11.31 -17.59
N ASP A 494 18.02 11.18 -16.39
CA ASP A 494 17.61 11.95 -15.22
C ASP A 494 17.93 13.44 -15.37
N LEU A 495 19.03 13.81 -16.03
CA LEU A 495 19.36 15.20 -16.33
C LEU A 495 18.31 15.83 -17.26
N VAL A 496 17.93 15.17 -18.36
CA VAL A 496 16.87 15.69 -19.25
C VAL A 496 15.55 15.84 -18.49
N ASN A 497 15.19 14.85 -17.66
CA ASN A 497 13.99 14.94 -16.83
C ASN A 497 14.08 16.07 -15.79
N PHE A 498 15.25 16.30 -15.19
CA PHE A 498 15.50 17.41 -14.27
C PHE A 498 15.30 18.75 -14.97
N LEU A 499 15.88 18.94 -16.16
CA LEU A 499 15.73 20.16 -16.95
C LEU A 499 14.25 20.43 -17.28
N LEU A 500 13.47 19.39 -17.58
CA LEU A 500 12.02 19.48 -17.82
C LEU A 500 11.26 19.89 -16.55
N GLN A 501 11.57 19.28 -15.40
CA GLN A 501 10.90 19.56 -14.12
C GLN A 501 11.16 20.98 -13.61
N HIS A 502 12.30 21.56 -13.95
CA HIS A 502 12.69 22.93 -13.57
C HIS A 502 12.42 23.97 -14.68
N ASP A 503 11.57 23.65 -15.65
CA ASP A 503 11.18 24.52 -16.77
C ASP A 503 12.37 25.09 -17.57
N GLN A 504 13.53 24.42 -17.55
CA GLN A 504 14.72 24.80 -18.32
C GLN A 504 14.64 24.33 -19.78
N ILE A 505 13.84 23.29 -20.04
CA ILE A 505 13.42 22.86 -21.37
C ILE A 505 11.91 22.58 -21.35
N ASP A 506 11.25 22.77 -22.49
CA ASP A 506 9.85 22.38 -22.66
C ASP A 506 9.69 20.87 -22.92
N ALA A 507 8.45 20.38 -22.80
CA ALA A 507 8.13 18.97 -22.98
C ALA A 507 8.41 18.43 -24.41
N GLY A 508 8.36 19.29 -25.43
CA GLY A 508 8.70 18.92 -26.80
C GLY A 508 10.21 18.69 -26.96
N MET A 509 11.02 19.63 -26.45
CA MET A 509 12.48 19.52 -26.42
C MET A 509 12.95 18.34 -25.57
N ALA A 510 12.27 18.06 -24.44
CA ALA A 510 12.55 16.89 -23.62
C ALA A 510 12.26 15.58 -24.39
N ALA A 511 11.12 15.49 -25.08
CA ALA A 511 10.78 14.32 -25.90
C ALA A 511 11.82 14.08 -27.01
N GLU A 512 12.26 15.13 -27.70
CA GLU A 512 13.33 15.01 -28.70
C GLU A 512 14.66 14.56 -28.07
N SER A 513 15.01 15.11 -26.90
CA SER A 513 16.24 14.75 -26.19
C SER A 513 16.25 13.28 -25.77
N PHE A 514 15.12 12.75 -25.26
CA PHE A 514 15.00 11.32 -24.96
C PHE A 514 15.09 10.46 -26.21
N GLN A 515 14.46 10.88 -27.32
CA GLN A 515 14.58 10.17 -28.60
C GLN A 515 16.03 10.14 -29.10
N ASN A 516 16.75 11.25 -28.98
CA ASN A 516 18.17 11.34 -29.33
C ASN A 516 19.05 10.39 -28.49
N LEU A 517 18.75 10.25 -27.19
CA LEU A 517 19.41 9.27 -26.31
C LEU A 517 19.12 7.83 -26.75
N LEU A 518 17.88 7.53 -27.16
CA LEU A 518 17.49 6.19 -27.62
C LEU A 518 18.11 5.81 -28.97
N ASP A 519 18.22 6.77 -29.89
CA ASP A 519 18.75 6.57 -31.23
C ASP A 519 20.29 6.61 -31.26
N GLY A 520 20.91 7.33 -30.31
CA GLY A 520 22.36 7.50 -30.23
C GLY A 520 22.91 8.41 -31.33
N LYS A 521 22.32 9.60 -31.49
CA LYS A 521 22.81 10.63 -32.44
C LYS A 521 24.25 11.04 -32.12
N GLU A 522 24.99 11.52 -33.12
CA GLU A 522 26.39 11.96 -32.94
C GLU A 522 26.54 12.98 -31.79
N GLY A 523 27.52 12.76 -30.92
CA GLY A 523 27.74 13.59 -29.73
C GLY A 523 26.80 13.31 -28.55
N VAL A 524 25.74 12.50 -28.74
CA VAL A 524 24.79 12.08 -27.70
C VAL A 524 25.05 10.61 -27.36
N GLY A 525 25.45 10.33 -26.12
CA GLY A 525 25.72 8.97 -25.68
C GLY A 525 24.47 8.09 -25.76
N LYS A 526 24.52 7.02 -26.58
CA LYS A 526 23.41 6.08 -26.80
C LYS A 526 22.99 5.39 -25.49
N ALA A 527 21.68 5.24 -25.29
CA ALA A 527 21.12 4.49 -24.17
C ALA A 527 21.57 3.02 -24.23
N VAL A 528 22.16 2.53 -23.13
CA VAL A 528 22.48 1.12 -22.95
C VAL A 528 21.20 0.29 -22.78
N PRO A 529 21.21 -1.03 -23.06
CA PRO A 529 20.03 -1.87 -22.97
C PRO A 529 19.28 -1.78 -21.64
N SER A 530 19.99 -1.68 -20.51
CA SER A 530 19.39 -1.59 -19.18
C SER A 530 18.65 -0.27 -18.92
N ALA A 531 19.14 0.85 -19.46
CA ALA A 531 18.53 2.17 -19.30
C ALA A 531 17.43 2.46 -20.35
N ARG A 532 17.39 1.74 -21.47
CA ARG A 532 16.48 1.99 -22.60
C ARG A 532 15.01 2.05 -22.19
N ALA A 533 14.57 1.10 -21.35
CA ALA A 533 13.18 1.02 -20.94
C ALA A 533 12.79 2.22 -20.04
N TYR A 534 13.68 2.59 -19.11
CA TYR A 534 13.51 3.79 -18.28
C TYR A 534 13.49 5.08 -19.12
N THR A 535 14.36 5.21 -20.13
CA THR A 535 14.33 6.34 -21.06
C THR A 535 13.03 6.40 -21.86
N ASN A 536 12.48 5.25 -22.29
CA ASN A 536 11.18 5.18 -22.96
C ASN A 536 10.02 5.59 -22.04
N PHE A 537 10.10 5.26 -20.74
CA PHE A 537 9.12 5.72 -19.75
C PHE A 537 9.15 7.25 -19.60
N LEU A 538 10.34 7.86 -19.49
CA LEU A 538 10.48 9.31 -19.42
C LEU A 538 10.07 10.01 -20.73
N LEU A 539 10.39 9.42 -21.88
CA LEU A 539 9.89 9.86 -23.18
C LEU A 539 8.36 9.88 -23.20
N SER A 540 7.71 8.82 -22.71
CA SER A 540 6.25 8.74 -22.65
C SER A 540 5.66 9.85 -21.77
N SER A 541 6.31 10.18 -20.65
CA SER A 541 5.94 11.32 -19.80
C SER A 541 6.01 12.65 -20.55
N ALA A 542 7.13 12.91 -21.24
CA ALA A 542 7.30 14.11 -22.05
C ALA A 542 6.29 14.20 -23.20
N LEU A 543 6.00 13.08 -23.88
CA LEU A 543 4.99 12.99 -24.94
C LEU A 543 3.59 13.30 -24.42
N VAL A 544 3.19 12.83 -23.24
CA VAL A 544 1.91 13.20 -22.64
C VAL A 544 1.85 14.69 -22.35
N GLN A 545 2.92 15.26 -21.77
CA GLN A 545 2.99 16.68 -21.43
C GLN A 545 2.96 17.61 -22.65
N CYS A 546 3.50 17.18 -23.80
CA CYS A 546 3.41 17.94 -25.05
C CYS A 546 2.17 17.59 -25.89
N GLY A 547 1.23 16.79 -25.38
CA GLY A 547 -0.02 16.49 -26.06
C GLY A 547 0.10 15.47 -27.20
N ARG A 548 1.08 14.57 -27.16
CA ARG A 548 1.27 13.42 -28.06
C ARG A 548 0.94 12.10 -27.34
N ALA A 549 -0.21 12.09 -26.67
CA ALA A 549 -0.72 10.98 -25.87
C ALA A 549 -0.86 9.65 -26.62
N LYS A 550 -1.25 9.65 -27.90
CA LYS A 550 -1.33 8.43 -28.72
C LYS A 550 0.04 7.77 -28.87
N GLN A 551 1.07 8.57 -29.15
CA GLN A 551 2.44 8.05 -29.25
C GLN A 551 2.94 7.57 -27.89
N ALA A 552 2.62 8.30 -26.81
CA ALA A 552 2.94 7.86 -25.46
C ALA A 552 2.32 6.49 -25.14
N LEU A 553 1.05 6.25 -25.47
CA LEU A 553 0.40 4.96 -25.27
C LEU A 553 1.09 3.83 -26.04
N THR A 554 1.46 4.06 -27.31
CA THR A 554 2.21 3.08 -28.10
C THR A 554 3.54 2.71 -27.45
N VAL A 555 4.27 3.68 -26.90
CA VAL A 555 5.54 3.42 -26.21
C VAL A 555 5.28 2.67 -24.89
N LEU A 556 4.26 3.08 -24.12
CA LEU A 556 3.88 2.46 -22.84
C LEU A 556 3.45 0.99 -22.98
N ASP A 557 2.79 0.62 -24.08
CA ASP A 557 2.35 -0.76 -24.32
C ASP A 557 3.53 -1.73 -24.55
N GLY A 558 4.70 -1.21 -24.90
CA GLY A 558 5.95 -1.98 -24.99
C GLY A 558 6.74 -2.07 -23.68
N LEU A 559 6.27 -1.47 -22.59
CA LEU A 559 6.95 -1.45 -21.29
C LEU A 559 6.35 -2.47 -20.32
N SER A 560 7.19 -2.97 -19.43
CA SER A 560 6.80 -3.88 -18.35
C SER A 560 7.30 -3.34 -17.01
N ALA A 561 6.59 -3.69 -15.94
CA ALA A 561 6.94 -3.26 -14.59
C ALA A 561 8.35 -3.73 -14.19
N SER A 562 9.11 -2.86 -13.54
CA SER A 562 10.44 -3.15 -13.00
C SER A 562 10.79 -2.21 -11.85
N ALA A 563 11.96 -2.41 -11.22
CA ALA A 563 12.47 -1.48 -10.20
C ALA A 563 12.63 -0.04 -10.71
N GLN A 564 12.95 0.16 -12.00
CA GLN A 564 13.07 1.50 -12.59
C GLN A 564 11.75 2.04 -13.13
N MET A 565 10.74 1.19 -13.29
CA MET A 565 9.41 1.60 -13.78
C MET A 565 8.33 0.80 -13.03
N PRO A 566 8.01 1.20 -11.79
CA PRO A 566 6.97 0.54 -11.04
C PRO A 566 5.60 0.64 -11.73
N GLN A 567 4.75 -0.37 -11.54
CA GLN A 567 3.45 -0.51 -12.18
C GLN A 567 2.53 0.67 -11.86
N ASP A 568 2.52 1.14 -10.61
CA ASP A 568 1.75 2.31 -10.21
C ASP A 568 2.15 3.58 -11.00
N ARG A 569 3.43 3.71 -11.35
CA ARG A 569 3.93 4.83 -12.18
C ARG A 569 3.51 4.69 -13.64
N LEU A 570 3.58 3.48 -14.20
CA LEU A 570 3.09 3.19 -15.54
C LEU A 570 1.58 3.47 -15.66
N GLU A 571 0.80 3.07 -14.65
CA GLU A 571 -0.64 3.30 -14.61
C GLU A 571 -1.00 4.78 -14.45
N VAL A 572 -0.31 5.52 -13.58
CA VAL A 572 -0.49 6.99 -13.49
C VAL A 572 -0.24 7.65 -14.84
N LEU A 573 0.82 7.27 -15.54
CA LEU A 573 1.16 7.88 -16.82
C LEU A 573 0.19 7.47 -17.93
N ARG A 574 -0.22 6.20 -17.99
CA ARG A 574 -1.27 5.72 -18.91
C ARG A 574 -2.57 6.48 -18.68
N ARG A 575 -2.97 6.68 -17.41
CA ARG A 575 -4.11 7.52 -17.04
C ARG A 575 -3.94 8.95 -17.56
N GLN A 576 -2.81 9.60 -17.34
CA GLN A 576 -2.59 10.95 -17.85
C GLN A 576 -2.72 11.04 -19.39
N ALA A 577 -2.21 10.04 -20.13
CA ALA A 577 -2.37 9.96 -21.58
C ALA A 577 -3.85 9.85 -22.01
N LEU A 578 -4.62 8.96 -21.37
CA LEU A 578 -6.06 8.81 -21.65
C LEU A 578 -6.85 10.07 -21.29
N TYR A 579 -6.46 10.77 -20.22
CA TYR A 579 -7.07 12.04 -19.83
C TYR A 579 -6.85 13.12 -20.91
N VAL A 580 -5.63 13.22 -21.45
CA VAL A 580 -5.32 14.11 -22.58
C VAL A 580 -6.17 13.77 -23.80
N LEU A 581 -6.36 12.49 -24.14
CA LEU A 581 -7.22 12.11 -25.27
C LEU A 581 -8.70 12.47 -25.04
N ALA A 582 -9.19 12.35 -23.81
CA ALA A 582 -10.57 12.64 -23.46
C ALA A 582 -10.87 14.15 -23.39
N PHE A 583 -9.94 14.95 -22.88
CA PHE A 583 -10.19 16.35 -22.52
C PHE A 583 -9.29 17.38 -23.21
N ASN A 584 -8.29 16.94 -23.98
CA ASN A 584 -7.27 17.79 -24.60
C ASN A 584 -6.54 18.71 -23.61
N THR A 585 -6.47 18.30 -22.35
CA THR A 585 -5.86 19.02 -21.24
C THR A 585 -5.13 17.99 -20.37
N LEU A 586 -4.12 18.45 -19.62
CA LEU A 586 -3.55 17.65 -18.55
C LEU A 586 -4.50 17.64 -17.34
N PRO A 587 -4.41 16.65 -16.44
CA PRO A 587 -5.19 16.64 -15.19
C PRO A 587 -4.99 17.90 -14.32
N SER A 588 -3.89 18.63 -14.50
CA SER A 588 -3.63 19.93 -13.86
C SER A 588 -4.45 21.09 -14.44
N GLY A 589 -5.21 20.86 -15.50
CA GLY A 589 -5.97 21.89 -16.23
C GLY A 589 -5.17 22.61 -17.31
N LYS A 590 -3.86 22.37 -17.43
CA LYS A 590 -3.02 22.95 -18.49
C LYS A 590 -3.46 22.40 -19.84
N ALA A 591 -3.87 23.28 -20.75
CA ALA A 591 -4.17 22.92 -22.13
C ALA A 591 -2.91 22.41 -22.83
N VAL A 592 -3.07 21.41 -23.68
CA VAL A 592 -1.98 20.83 -24.48
C VAL A 592 -2.23 21.08 -25.97
N GLY A 593 -1.19 21.54 -26.66
CA GLY A 593 -1.23 21.94 -28.07
C GLY A 593 -0.43 21.01 -28.99
N GLY A 594 -0.44 19.70 -28.72
CA GLY A 594 0.32 18.71 -29.48
C GLY A 594 -0.31 18.26 -30.80
N GLU A 595 0.40 17.42 -31.54
CA GLU A 595 -0.10 16.78 -32.78
C GLU A 595 -1.42 16.03 -32.56
N ASP A 596 -1.69 15.51 -31.35
CA ASP A 596 -2.96 14.85 -31.08
C ASP A 596 -4.13 15.82 -30.95
N GLY A 597 -3.87 17.12 -30.77
CA GLY A 597 -4.84 18.19 -30.99
C GLY A 597 -5.47 18.14 -32.38
N ALA A 598 -4.77 17.57 -33.37
CA ALA A 598 -5.26 17.35 -34.73
C ALA A 598 -5.94 15.98 -34.94
N LEU A 599 -5.91 15.05 -33.95
CA LEU A 599 -6.69 13.82 -34.05
C LEU A 599 -8.18 14.15 -34.11
N SER A 600 -8.89 13.50 -35.02
CA SER A 600 -10.34 13.64 -35.09
C SER A 600 -11.00 13.02 -33.85
N ALA A 601 -12.22 13.49 -33.52
CA ALA A 601 -12.96 12.96 -32.38
C ALA A 601 -13.22 11.44 -32.52
N GLU A 602 -13.41 10.94 -33.74
CA GLU A 602 -13.58 9.51 -34.04
C GLU A 602 -12.32 8.70 -33.69
N GLN A 603 -11.14 9.21 -34.02
CA GLN A 603 -9.87 8.55 -33.70
C GLN A 603 -9.66 8.46 -32.19
N ARG A 604 -9.98 9.53 -31.46
CA ARG A 604 -9.89 9.57 -29.99
C ARG A 604 -10.87 8.59 -29.35
N VAL A 605 -12.12 8.55 -29.84
CA VAL A 605 -13.14 7.59 -29.40
C VAL A 605 -12.66 6.16 -29.59
N HIS A 606 -12.08 5.82 -30.75
CA HIS A 606 -11.57 4.47 -31.01
C HIS A 606 -10.48 4.04 -30.02
N ILE A 607 -9.51 4.92 -29.74
CA ILE A 607 -8.45 4.64 -28.77
C ILE A 607 -9.04 4.45 -27.37
N LEU A 608 -9.88 5.39 -26.90
CA LEU A 608 -10.50 5.32 -25.58
C LEU A 608 -11.37 4.07 -25.41
N GLN A 609 -12.12 3.67 -26.44
CA GLN A 609 -12.98 2.49 -26.40
C GLN A 609 -12.19 1.19 -26.14
N THR A 610 -10.96 1.09 -26.67
CA THR A 610 -10.09 -0.09 -26.45
C THR A 610 -9.43 -0.10 -25.08
N GLN A 611 -9.17 1.08 -24.51
CA GLN A 611 -8.40 1.23 -23.27
C GLN A 611 -9.29 1.26 -22.02
N LEU A 612 -10.49 1.84 -22.09
CA LEU A 612 -11.41 1.99 -20.95
C LEU A 612 -11.77 0.65 -20.25
N PRO A 613 -12.02 -0.47 -20.97
CA PRO A 613 -12.32 -1.75 -20.31
C PRO A 613 -11.16 -2.31 -19.48
N LEU A 614 -9.92 -1.91 -19.77
CA LEU A 614 -8.71 -2.38 -19.07
C LEU A 614 -8.46 -1.64 -17.75
N LEU A 615 -9.19 -0.56 -17.49
CA LEU A 615 -9.03 0.24 -16.27
C LEU A 615 -9.90 -0.31 -15.13
N GLU A 616 -9.35 -0.24 -13.91
CA GLU A 616 -10.10 -0.51 -12.69
C GLU A 616 -11.29 0.45 -12.51
N ASP A 617 -12.37 -0.07 -11.94
CA ASP A 617 -13.59 0.67 -11.65
C ASP A 617 -13.40 1.60 -10.43
N ASN A 618 -13.14 2.87 -10.71
CA ASN A 618 -12.94 3.90 -9.69
C ASN A 618 -13.41 5.29 -10.19
N ALA A 619 -13.36 6.29 -9.32
CA ALA A 619 -13.76 7.66 -9.62
C ALA A 619 -12.96 8.29 -10.79
N TYR A 620 -11.74 7.81 -11.04
CA TYR A 620 -10.95 8.27 -12.17
C TYR A 620 -11.50 7.73 -13.51
N LYS A 621 -11.86 6.43 -13.57
CA LYS A 621 -12.54 5.86 -14.74
C LYS A 621 -13.89 6.55 -14.99
N ALA A 622 -14.61 6.92 -13.93
CA ALA A 622 -15.85 7.71 -14.05
C ALA A 622 -15.61 9.04 -14.79
N LYS A 623 -14.56 9.79 -14.41
CA LYS A 623 -14.17 11.02 -15.10
C LYS A 623 -13.82 10.78 -16.57
N LEU A 624 -13.04 9.74 -16.88
CA LEU A 624 -12.73 9.42 -18.28
C LEU A 624 -13.98 9.03 -19.09
N LEU A 625 -14.89 8.26 -18.52
CA LEU A 625 -16.16 7.90 -19.16
C LEU A 625 -17.02 9.14 -19.48
N ARG A 626 -16.98 10.16 -18.60
CA ARG A 626 -17.59 11.47 -18.86
C ARG A 626 -16.97 12.16 -20.09
N GLY A 627 -15.65 12.23 -20.17
CA GLY A 627 -14.96 12.81 -21.34
C GLY A 627 -15.21 12.02 -22.63
N TYR A 628 -15.19 10.68 -22.53
CA TYR A 628 -15.52 9.78 -23.62
C TYR A 628 -16.97 9.97 -24.12
N GLY A 629 -17.93 10.10 -23.22
CA GLY A 629 -19.33 10.40 -23.56
C GLY A 629 -19.48 11.75 -24.28
N ALA A 630 -18.74 12.78 -23.86
CA ALA A 630 -18.74 14.07 -24.54
C ALA A 630 -18.18 13.97 -25.98
N LEU A 631 -17.11 13.19 -26.18
CA LEU A 631 -16.58 12.92 -27.52
C LEU A 631 -17.56 12.14 -28.40
N LEU A 632 -18.27 11.17 -27.82
CA LEU A 632 -19.33 10.43 -28.52
C LEU A 632 -20.46 11.35 -28.99
N LEU A 633 -20.87 12.34 -28.17
CA LEU A 633 -21.84 13.35 -28.58
C LEU A 633 -21.34 14.23 -29.73
N GLN A 634 -20.04 14.55 -29.75
CA GLN A 634 -19.44 15.36 -30.81
C GLN A 634 -19.49 14.65 -32.17
N ILE A 635 -19.33 13.32 -32.20
CA ILE A 635 -19.41 12.50 -33.42
C ILE A 635 -20.82 11.99 -33.72
N GLY A 636 -21.85 12.48 -33.01
CA GLY A 636 -23.25 12.13 -33.23
C GLY A 636 -23.69 10.76 -32.70
N GLN A 637 -22.88 10.09 -31.88
CA GLN A 637 -23.20 8.79 -31.28
C GLN A 637 -23.91 8.94 -29.92
N ALA A 638 -25.10 9.54 -29.94
CA ALA A 638 -25.83 9.93 -28.73
C ALA A 638 -26.24 8.75 -27.85
N ASP A 639 -26.70 7.63 -28.41
CA ASP A 639 -27.05 6.43 -27.63
C ASP A 639 -25.85 5.83 -26.89
N ALA A 640 -24.70 5.78 -27.56
CA ALA A 640 -23.46 5.30 -26.94
C ALA A 640 -23.01 6.25 -25.81
N ALA A 641 -23.17 7.57 -26.00
CA ALA A 641 -22.86 8.55 -24.98
C ALA A 641 -23.71 8.36 -23.72
N VAL A 642 -25.03 8.13 -23.88
CA VAL A 642 -25.93 7.79 -22.75
C VAL A 642 -25.40 6.60 -21.96
N MET A 643 -24.94 5.54 -22.63
CA MET A 643 -24.41 4.36 -21.96
C MET A 643 -23.10 4.64 -21.22
N ALA A 644 -22.18 5.40 -21.83
CA ALA A 644 -20.93 5.81 -21.19
C ALA A 644 -21.19 6.65 -19.91
N PHE A 645 -22.10 7.62 -19.99
CA PHE A 645 -22.46 8.43 -18.83
C PHE A 645 -23.15 7.62 -17.73
N LYS A 646 -24.05 6.69 -18.08
CA LYS A 646 -24.67 5.78 -17.08
C LYS A 646 -23.62 4.99 -16.30
N GLN A 647 -22.59 4.48 -16.99
CA GLN A 647 -21.48 3.81 -16.31
C GLN A 647 -20.69 4.78 -15.42
N ALA A 648 -20.47 6.03 -15.87
CA ALA A 648 -19.84 7.05 -15.05
C ALA A 648 -20.63 7.37 -13.76
N VAL A 649 -21.96 7.43 -13.83
CA VAL A 649 -22.82 7.65 -12.65
C VAL A 649 -22.62 6.55 -11.61
N VAL A 650 -22.56 5.27 -12.03
CA VAL A 650 -22.39 4.13 -11.11
C VAL A 650 -21.06 4.21 -10.34
N LEU A 651 -20.01 4.70 -11.00
CA LEU A 651 -18.66 4.81 -10.44
C LEU A 651 -18.41 6.11 -9.65
N THR A 652 -19.37 7.03 -9.63
CA THR A 652 -19.24 8.33 -8.96
C THR A 652 -19.93 8.27 -7.59
N ALA A 653 -19.19 8.51 -6.51
CA ALA A 653 -19.76 8.49 -5.16
C ALA A 653 -20.41 9.83 -4.77
N ASP A 654 -19.84 10.95 -5.22
CA ASP A 654 -20.30 12.30 -4.87
C ASP A 654 -21.70 12.59 -5.48
N PRO A 655 -22.71 12.92 -4.66
CA PRO A 655 -24.08 13.17 -5.15
C PRO A 655 -24.20 14.31 -6.15
N VAL A 656 -23.42 15.39 -5.97
CA VAL A 656 -23.46 16.56 -6.85
C VAL A 656 -22.83 16.23 -8.21
N ALA A 657 -21.64 15.62 -8.21
CA ALA A 657 -21.01 15.14 -9.45
C ALA A 657 -21.86 14.09 -10.18
N ARG A 658 -22.60 13.24 -9.45
CA ARG A 658 -23.59 12.34 -10.07
C ARG A 658 -24.71 13.12 -10.75
N ALA A 659 -25.24 14.15 -10.12
CA ALA A 659 -26.29 14.99 -10.72
C ALA A 659 -25.79 15.69 -11.99
N GLU A 660 -24.55 16.20 -12.00
CA GLU A 660 -23.92 16.75 -13.22
C GLU A 660 -23.86 15.73 -14.36
N ILE A 661 -23.46 14.50 -14.08
CA ILE A 661 -23.40 13.45 -15.11
C ILE A 661 -24.82 13.06 -15.58
N GLN A 662 -25.81 13.08 -14.68
CA GLN A 662 -27.21 12.85 -15.05
C GLN A 662 -27.75 13.93 -15.99
N GLU A 663 -27.42 15.21 -15.77
CA GLU A 663 -27.74 16.29 -16.70
C GLU A 663 -27.14 16.03 -18.11
N GLN A 664 -25.91 15.50 -18.16
CA GLN A 664 -25.31 15.09 -19.44
C GLN A 664 -26.03 13.91 -20.09
N ILE A 665 -26.59 12.98 -19.30
CA ILE A 665 -27.47 11.92 -19.81
C ILE A 665 -28.74 12.51 -20.40
N VAL A 666 -29.35 13.53 -19.78
CA VAL A 666 -30.53 14.22 -20.30
C VAL A 666 -30.25 14.81 -21.68
N GLN A 667 -29.17 15.58 -21.81
CA GLN A 667 -28.76 16.19 -23.08
C GLN A 667 -28.46 15.13 -24.16
N ALA A 668 -27.76 14.06 -23.79
CA ALA A 668 -27.47 12.96 -24.70
C ALA A 668 -28.73 12.22 -25.13
N ALA A 669 -29.65 11.96 -24.20
CA ALA A 669 -30.90 11.26 -24.46
C ALA A 669 -31.83 12.06 -25.37
N PHE A 670 -31.91 13.39 -25.21
CA PHE A 670 -32.64 14.23 -26.14
C PHE A 670 -32.06 14.18 -27.55
N LYS A 671 -30.72 14.23 -27.69
CA LYS A 671 -30.06 14.07 -29.00
C LYS A 671 -30.27 12.68 -29.62
N ALA A 672 -30.42 11.65 -28.80
CA ALA A 672 -30.76 10.30 -29.24
C ALA A 672 -32.26 10.10 -29.53
N GLY A 673 -33.12 11.09 -29.24
CA GLY A 673 -34.58 10.95 -29.33
C GLY A 673 -35.19 10.04 -28.26
N ASN A 674 -34.45 9.71 -27.20
CA ASN A 674 -34.87 8.82 -26.12
C ASN A 674 -35.46 9.60 -24.93
N VAL A 675 -36.70 10.06 -25.10
CA VAL A 675 -37.42 10.88 -24.10
C VAL A 675 -37.56 10.18 -22.73
N ASN A 676 -37.72 8.86 -22.72
CA ASN A 676 -37.83 8.09 -21.47
C ASN A 676 -36.51 8.09 -20.68
N ALA A 677 -35.37 7.95 -21.37
CA ALA A 677 -34.07 8.02 -20.71
C ALA A 677 -33.79 9.42 -20.15
N ALA A 678 -34.19 10.48 -20.87
CA ALA A 678 -34.09 11.85 -20.39
C ALA A 678 -34.93 12.07 -19.12
N MET A 679 -36.19 11.59 -19.10
CA MET A 679 -37.06 11.68 -17.93
C MET A 679 -36.43 11.02 -16.68
N VAL A 680 -35.98 9.78 -16.81
CA VAL A 680 -35.38 9.04 -15.69
C VAL A 680 -34.11 9.74 -15.18
N ALA A 681 -33.26 10.22 -16.08
CA ALA A 681 -32.04 10.93 -15.69
C ALA A 681 -32.33 12.24 -14.94
N LEU A 682 -33.34 12.98 -15.37
CA LEU A 682 -33.75 14.25 -14.77
C LEU A 682 -34.41 14.07 -13.39
N GLU A 683 -35.14 12.98 -13.17
CA GLU A 683 -35.59 12.59 -11.84
C GLU A 683 -34.39 12.29 -10.92
N GLN A 684 -33.41 11.55 -11.44
CA GLN A 684 -32.20 11.13 -10.72
C GLN A 684 -31.16 12.24 -10.51
N SER A 685 -31.27 13.39 -11.19
CA SER A 685 -30.42 14.56 -10.96
C SER A 685 -30.89 15.44 -9.80
N THR A 686 -32.05 15.13 -9.19
CA THR A 686 -32.62 15.92 -8.09
C THR A 686 -31.91 15.61 -6.78
N VAL A 687 -31.07 16.55 -6.32
CA VAL A 687 -30.29 16.41 -5.07
C VAL A 687 -30.47 17.66 -4.20
N PRO A 688 -30.58 17.53 -2.86
CA PRO A 688 -30.59 18.69 -1.98
C PRO A 688 -29.30 19.51 -2.09
N GLY A 689 -29.41 20.84 -2.14
CA GLY A 689 -28.24 21.73 -2.16
C GLY A 689 -27.54 21.83 -3.52
N LEU A 690 -28.25 21.58 -4.63
CA LEU A 690 -27.73 21.87 -5.97
C LEU A 690 -27.31 23.35 -6.11
N PRO A 691 -26.16 23.62 -6.75
CA PRO A 691 -25.79 24.98 -7.16
C PRO A 691 -26.88 25.64 -8.03
N GLU A 692 -27.05 26.96 -7.88
CA GLU A 692 -28.12 27.72 -8.55
C GLU A 692 -28.07 27.61 -10.08
N ASP A 693 -26.86 27.54 -10.65
CA ASP A 693 -26.66 27.39 -12.09
C ASP A 693 -27.13 26.02 -12.61
N MET A 694 -26.89 24.95 -11.85
CA MET A 694 -27.43 23.63 -12.16
C MET A 694 -28.95 23.57 -12.00
N ALA A 695 -29.50 24.22 -10.96
CA ALA A 695 -30.94 24.30 -10.78
C ALA A 695 -31.62 25.01 -11.97
N ALA A 696 -31.02 26.09 -12.49
CA ALA A 696 -31.50 26.78 -13.67
C ALA A 696 -31.44 25.91 -14.94
N ARG A 697 -30.30 25.25 -15.21
CA ARG A 697 -30.17 24.32 -16.36
C ARG A 697 -31.18 23.17 -16.29
N ARG A 698 -31.46 22.66 -15.08
CA ARG A 698 -32.46 21.62 -14.86
C ARG A 698 -33.88 22.08 -15.20
N HIS A 699 -34.28 23.31 -14.85
CA HIS A 699 -35.60 23.84 -15.24
C HIS A 699 -35.75 23.95 -16.76
N TYR A 700 -34.68 24.35 -17.45
CA TYR A 700 -34.65 24.34 -18.91
C TYR A 700 -34.85 22.92 -19.47
N ASP A 701 -34.13 21.93 -18.94
CA ASP A 701 -34.27 20.53 -19.36
C ASP A 701 -35.66 19.94 -19.03
N GLU A 702 -36.29 20.34 -17.92
CA GLU A 702 -37.68 20.00 -17.56
C GLU A 702 -38.68 20.58 -18.56
N ALA A 703 -38.49 21.84 -18.95
CA ALA A 703 -39.33 22.46 -19.97
C ALA A 703 -39.17 21.74 -21.31
N HIS A 704 -37.94 21.39 -21.71
CA HIS A 704 -37.69 20.62 -22.92
C HIS A 704 -38.33 19.23 -22.86
N LEU A 705 -38.32 18.57 -21.69
CA LEU A 705 -39.01 17.30 -21.48
C LEU A 705 -40.54 17.43 -21.62
N ALA A 706 -41.13 18.49 -21.07
CA ALA A 706 -42.56 18.78 -21.20
C ALA A 706 -42.95 18.98 -22.68
N LEU A 707 -42.13 19.70 -23.45
CA LEU A 707 -42.31 19.85 -24.90
C LEU A 707 -42.21 18.54 -25.66
N ALA A 708 -41.21 17.70 -25.36
CA ALA A 708 -41.05 16.39 -25.98
C ALA A 708 -42.24 15.46 -25.71
N LYS A 709 -42.97 15.68 -24.60
CA LYS A 709 -44.21 14.99 -24.24
C LYS A 709 -45.48 15.66 -24.81
N GLY A 710 -45.36 16.81 -25.47
CA GLY A 710 -46.47 17.59 -26.02
C GLY A 710 -47.16 18.54 -25.03
N ASP A 711 -46.64 18.69 -23.80
CA ASP A 711 -47.16 19.62 -22.79
C ASP A 711 -46.52 21.01 -22.92
N ARG A 712 -47.02 21.76 -23.90
CA ARG A 712 -46.60 23.14 -24.15
C ARG A 712 -46.91 24.08 -22.98
N ALA A 713 -48.06 23.91 -22.32
CA ALA A 713 -48.48 24.80 -21.24
C ALA A 713 -47.58 24.62 -20.01
N GLY A 714 -47.25 23.36 -19.67
CA GLY A 714 -46.28 23.04 -18.62
C GLY A 714 -44.89 23.58 -18.91
N ALA A 715 -44.40 23.48 -20.15
CA ALA A 715 -43.11 24.05 -20.55
C ALA A 715 -43.04 25.57 -20.38
N LEU A 716 -44.09 26.31 -20.76
CA LEU A 716 -44.16 27.76 -20.56
C LEU A 716 -44.20 28.15 -19.08
N ALA A 717 -44.88 27.36 -18.24
CA ALA A 717 -44.91 27.58 -16.80
C ALA A 717 -43.53 27.38 -16.14
N LEU A 718 -42.79 26.36 -16.57
CA LEU A 718 -41.43 26.08 -16.07
C LEU A 718 -40.41 27.16 -16.49
N LEU A 719 -40.59 27.77 -17.66
CA LEU A 719 -39.73 28.84 -18.18
C LEU A 719 -40.19 30.25 -17.76
N ALA A 720 -41.21 30.40 -16.90
CA ALA A 720 -41.83 31.70 -16.62
C ALA A 720 -40.85 32.72 -16.00
N ASP A 721 -39.92 32.25 -15.18
CA ASP A 721 -38.93 33.10 -14.49
C ASP A 721 -37.50 32.92 -15.04
N ASP A 722 -37.32 32.14 -16.11
CA ASP A 722 -36.01 31.92 -16.74
C ASP A 722 -35.67 33.08 -17.70
N GLU A 723 -34.72 33.93 -17.29
CA GLU A 723 -34.20 35.05 -18.08
C GLU A 723 -32.84 34.74 -18.72
N SER A 724 -32.41 33.47 -18.72
CA SER A 724 -31.24 33.05 -19.51
C SER A 724 -31.52 33.16 -21.01
N ASP A 725 -30.50 33.43 -21.82
CA ASP A 725 -30.64 33.55 -23.28
C ASP A 725 -31.30 32.30 -23.89
N THR A 726 -30.95 31.10 -23.40
CA THR A 726 -31.51 29.82 -23.83
C THR A 726 -32.98 29.65 -23.41
N GLY A 727 -33.34 30.07 -22.20
CA GLY A 727 -34.71 30.04 -21.72
C GLY A 727 -35.61 31.01 -22.49
N LEU A 728 -35.12 32.23 -22.74
CA LEU A 728 -35.81 33.23 -23.55
C LEU A 728 -35.98 32.77 -25.01
N GLU A 729 -34.94 32.19 -25.61
CA GLU A 729 -35.00 31.65 -26.98
C GLU A 729 -36.08 30.56 -27.08
N LEU A 730 -36.07 29.58 -26.17
CA LEU A 730 -37.07 28.50 -26.17
C LEU A 730 -38.48 29.03 -25.91
N ARG A 731 -38.65 29.93 -24.93
CA ARG A 731 -39.95 30.54 -24.59
C ARG A 731 -40.52 31.38 -25.74
N GLY A 732 -39.67 32.13 -26.44
CA GLY A 732 -40.03 32.87 -27.66
C GLY A 732 -40.55 31.94 -28.76
N GLN A 733 -39.77 30.90 -29.09
CA GLN A 733 -40.16 29.88 -30.08
C GLN A 733 -41.48 29.20 -29.71
N LEU A 734 -41.72 28.94 -28.43
CA LEU A 734 -43.01 28.44 -27.98
C LEU A 734 -44.09 29.45 -28.31
N TYR A 735 -44.04 30.70 -27.83
CA TYR A 735 -45.08 31.69 -28.13
C TYR A 735 -45.37 31.82 -29.65
N GLU A 736 -44.33 31.83 -30.49
CA GLU A 736 -44.46 31.81 -31.95
C GLU A 736 -45.24 30.60 -32.47
N GLN A 737 -44.89 29.38 -32.05
CA GLN A 737 -45.59 28.15 -32.45
C GLN A 737 -47.09 28.16 -32.08
N GLY A 738 -47.45 28.87 -31.01
CA GLY A 738 -48.84 29.02 -30.56
C GLY A 738 -49.53 30.26 -31.12
N LYS A 739 -48.85 31.01 -32.01
CA LYS A 739 -49.32 32.25 -32.60
C LYS A 739 -49.63 33.35 -31.57
N GLN A 740 -48.96 33.30 -30.42
CA GLN A 740 -49.06 34.30 -29.35
C GLN A 740 -48.03 35.40 -29.62
N TRP A 741 -48.22 36.14 -30.72
CA TRP A 741 -47.19 37.04 -31.26
C TRP A 741 -46.82 38.19 -30.30
N ALA A 742 -47.79 38.73 -29.56
CA ALA A 742 -47.52 39.81 -28.59
C ALA A 742 -46.57 39.34 -27.47
N ASP A 743 -46.75 38.11 -26.97
CA ASP A 743 -45.88 37.53 -25.95
C ASP A 743 -44.50 37.16 -26.53
N ALA A 744 -44.46 36.65 -27.76
CA ALA A 744 -43.22 36.39 -28.48
C ALA A 744 -42.36 37.66 -28.63
N VAL A 745 -42.96 38.78 -29.05
CA VAL A 745 -42.26 40.08 -29.18
C VAL A 745 -41.64 40.52 -27.85
N GLN A 746 -42.34 40.36 -26.72
CA GLN A 746 -41.81 40.74 -25.42
C GLN A 746 -40.61 39.87 -24.99
N VAL A 747 -40.66 38.57 -25.24
CA VAL A 747 -39.61 37.63 -24.84
C VAL A 747 -38.41 37.71 -25.78
N VAL A 748 -38.63 37.65 -27.10
CA VAL A 748 -37.58 37.79 -28.12
C VAL A 748 -36.95 39.19 -28.05
N GLY A 749 -37.74 40.22 -27.74
CA GLY A 749 -37.23 41.58 -27.50
C GLY A 749 -36.27 41.67 -26.31
N ARG A 750 -36.55 40.94 -25.22
CA ARG A 750 -35.63 40.82 -24.08
C ARG A 750 -34.35 40.08 -24.46
N LEU A 751 -34.46 38.95 -25.16
CA LEU A 751 -33.30 38.21 -25.70
C LEU A 751 -32.44 39.12 -26.59
N ALA A 752 -33.07 39.87 -27.50
CA ALA A 752 -32.40 40.81 -28.37
C ALA A 752 -31.68 41.92 -27.59
N SER A 753 -32.26 42.43 -26.50
CA SER A 753 -31.60 43.45 -25.68
C SER A 753 -30.32 42.96 -24.98
N HIS A 754 -30.20 41.65 -24.74
CA HIS A 754 -29.01 41.03 -24.15
C HIS A 754 -27.99 40.62 -25.23
N ALA A 755 -28.46 40.00 -26.32
CA ALA A 755 -27.60 39.33 -27.31
C ALA A 755 -27.10 40.24 -28.44
N LEU A 756 -27.73 41.40 -28.67
CA LEU A 756 -27.37 42.31 -29.75
C LEU A 756 -26.37 43.38 -29.29
N PRO A 757 -25.25 43.58 -30.01
CA PRO A 757 -24.24 44.56 -29.63
C PRO A 757 -24.67 45.99 -29.98
N GLU A 758 -24.38 46.94 -29.09
CA GLU A 758 -24.71 48.36 -29.29
C GLU A 758 -24.04 48.95 -30.55
N THR A 759 -22.83 48.50 -30.88
CA THR A 759 -22.06 48.95 -32.05
C THR A 759 -21.31 47.79 -32.70
N GLY A 760 -20.89 47.97 -33.96
CA GLY A 760 -20.16 46.95 -34.72
C GLY A 760 -21.02 46.13 -35.68
N ALA A 761 -20.36 45.24 -36.43
CA ALA A 761 -21.01 44.36 -37.41
C ALA A 761 -21.75 43.21 -36.71
N LEU A 762 -22.93 42.86 -37.21
CA LEU A 762 -23.75 41.77 -36.68
C LEU A 762 -23.28 40.43 -37.22
N THR A 763 -23.17 39.43 -36.34
CA THR A 763 -22.98 38.02 -36.72
C THR A 763 -24.25 37.47 -37.37
N GLN A 764 -24.16 36.36 -38.12
CA GLN A 764 -25.33 35.75 -38.76
C GLN A 764 -26.46 35.45 -37.76
N ARG A 765 -26.13 34.88 -36.59
CA ARG A 765 -27.11 34.59 -35.54
C ARG A 765 -27.82 35.85 -35.01
N GLN A 766 -27.09 36.95 -34.89
CA GLN A 766 -27.67 38.24 -34.48
C GLN A 766 -28.54 38.86 -35.58
N GLN A 767 -28.17 38.70 -36.85
CA GLN A 767 -29.00 39.13 -37.97
C GLN A 767 -30.32 38.35 -38.00
N ASP A 768 -30.26 37.04 -37.82
CA ASP A 768 -31.43 36.17 -37.77
C ASP A 768 -32.34 36.53 -36.57
N LEU A 769 -31.77 36.82 -35.40
CA LEU A 769 -32.53 37.28 -34.22
C LEU A 769 -33.24 38.62 -34.45
N VAL A 770 -32.58 39.57 -35.13
CA VAL A 770 -33.21 40.85 -35.52
C VAL A 770 -34.38 40.59 -36.48
N MET A 771 -34.20 39.70 -37.45
CA MET A 771 -35.25 39.35 -38.39
C MET A 771 -36.41 38.60 -37.73
N GLN A 772 -36.13 37.73 -36.76
CA GLN A 772 -37.14 37.05 -35.95
C GLN A 772 -37.99 38.07 -35.18
N LEU A 773 -37.36 38.97 -34.42
CA LEU A 773 -38.07 40.02 -33.69
C LEU A 773 -38.90 40.92 -34.60
N ALA A 774 -38.39 41.23 -35.80
CA ALA A 774 -39.11 42.03 -36.79
C ALA A 774 -40.35 41.30 -37.34
N ALA A 775 -40.22 40.00 -37.64
CA ALA A 775 -41.33 39.18 -38.10
C ALA A 775 -42.41 39.03 -37.03
N ASP A 776 -42.02 38.77 -35.78
CA ASP A 776 -42.95 38.66 -34.65
C ASP A 776 -43.67 39.98 -34.39
N SER A 777 -42.95 41.10 -34.45
CA SER A 777 -43.52 42.44 -34.27
C SER A 777 -44.51 42.78 -35.39
N ALA A 778 -44.20 42.40 -36.64
CA ALA A 778 -45.11 42.57 -37.76
C ALA A 778 -46.38 41.72 -37.60
N ALA A 779 -46.25 40.47 -37.14
CA ALA A 779 -47.38 39.57 -36.89
C ALA A 779 -48.24 40.01 -35.69
N ALA A 780 -47.64 40.64 -34.68
CA ALA A 780 -48.32 41.24 -33.54
C ALA A 780 -48.95 42.61 -33.83
N HIS A 781 -48.67 43.19 -35.01
CA HIS A 781 -48.98 44.59 -35.35
C HIS A 781 -48.33 45.63 -34.40
N ASP A 782 -47.17 45.32 -33.83
CA ASP A 782 -46.41 46.22 -32.96
C ASP A 782 -45.49 47.13 -33.80
N ALA A 783 -46.06 48.23 -34.28
CA ALA A 783 -45.33 49.22 -35.08
C ALA A 783 -44.24 49.95 -34.27
N ASP A 784 -44.43 50.13 -32.97
CA ASP A 784 -43.49 50.86 -32.10
C ASP A 784 -42.18 50.08 -31.93
N THR A 785 -42.27 48.76 -31.73
CA THR A 785 -41.09 47.90 -31.64
C THR A 785 -40.33 47.81 -32.96
N LEU A 786 -41.03 47.74 -34.10
CA LEU A 786 -40.40 47.79 -35.43
C LEU A 786 -39.67 49.10 -35.71
N GLN A 787 -40.27 50.24 -35.34
CA GLN A 787 -39.63 51.55 -35.50
C GLN A 787 -38.40 51.70 -34.59
N ARG A 788 -38.48 51.22 -33.33
CA ARG A 788 -37.33 51.19 -32.42
C ARG A 788 -36.20 50.31 -32.95
N LEU A 789 -36.51 49.13 -33.46
CA LEU A 789 -35.55 48.21 -34.06
C LEU A 789 -34.89 48.81 -35.33
N LYS A 790 -35.69 49.49 -36.17
CA LYS A 790 -35.18 50.22 -37.34
C LYS A 790 -34.25 51.37 -36.96
N ALA A 791 -34.62 52.16 -35.94
CA ALA A 791 -33.78 53.23 -35.43
C ALA A 791 -32.47 52.68 -34.84
N TRP A 792 -32.55 51.57 -34.10
CA TRP A 792 -31.39 50.90 -33.50
C TRP A 792 -30.42 50.34 -34.55
N LEU A 793 -30.92 49.76 -35.64
CA LEU A 793 -30.06 49.27 -36.73
C LEU A 793 -29.21 50.40 -37.33
N GLY A 794 -29.75 51.62 -37.43
CA GLY A 794 -28.97 52.82 -37.79
C GLY A 794 -28.25 52.72 -39.13
N GLY A 795 -28.75 51.89 -40.06
CA GLY A 795 -28.12 51.62 -41.35
C GLY A 795 -27.14 50.43 -41.37
N ARG A 796 -26.97 49.70 -40.27
CA ARG A 796 -26.30 48.38 -40.26
C ARG A 796 -27.06 47.41 -41.16
N THR A 797 -26.32 46.67 -41.98
CA THR A 797 -26.90 45.67 -42.90
C THR A 797 -27.16 44.34 -42.19
N LEU A 798 -28.31 43.74 -42.49
CA LEU A 798 -28.70 42.35 -42.18
C LEU A 798 -28.37 41.41 -43.37
N GLY A 799 -27.68 41.94 -44.39
CA GLY A 799 -27.50 41.30 -45.68
C GLY A 799 -28.54 41.76 -46.71
N LYS A 800 -28.11 41.89 -47.97
CA LYS A 800 -28.90 42.50 -49.08
C LYS A 800 -30.34 41.96 -49.23
N GLY A 801 -30.56 40.69 -48.88
CA GLY A 801 -31.89 40.05 -48.94
C GLY A 801 -32.77 40.39 -47.73
N GLN A 802 -32.23 40.24 -46.52
CA GLN A 802 -32.95 40.48 -45.26
C GLN A 802 -33.25 41.98 -45.07
N ASP A 803 -32.35 42.88 -45.49
CA ASP A 803 -32.58 44.34 -45.46
C ASP A 803 -33.87 44.75 -46.19
N ARG A 804 -34.11 44.15 -47.37
CA ARG A 804 -35.33 44.42 -48.15
C ARG A 804 -36.58 43.87 -47.47
N GLN A 805 -36.50 42.66 -46.91
CA GLN A 805 -37.62 42.06 -46.18
C GLN A 805 -37.97 42.86 -44.94
N PHE A 806 -36.97 43.29 -44.17
CA PHE A 806 -37.15 44.14 -43.00
C PHE A 806 -37.86 45.46 -43.35
N ASP A 807 -37.42 46.16 -44.40
CA ASP A 807 -38.07 47.40 -44.84
C ASP A 807 -39.51 47.20 -45.31
N ILE A 808 -39.84 46.04 -45.91
CA ILE A 808 -41.21 45.69 -46.30
C ILE A 808 -42.07 45.50 -45.04
N LEU A 809 -41.59 44.72 -44.06
CA LEU A 809 -42.30 44.50 -42.80
C LEU A 809 -42.61 45.82 -42.12
N VAL A 810 -41.60 46.70 -41.94
CA VAL A 810 -41.80 48.02 -41.33
C VAL A 810 -42.87 48.84 -42.06
N LYS A 811 -42.83 48.91 -43.41
CA LYS A 811 -43.80 49.70 -44.18
C LYS A 811 -45.22 49.15 -44.07
N GLN A 812 -45.39 47.84 -44.16
CA GLN A 812 -46.70 47.19 -44.12
C GLN A 812 -47.36 47.35 -42.75
N THR A 813 -46.62 47.12 -41.67
CA THR A 813 -47.17 47.19 -40.31
C THR A 813 -47.49 48.63 -39.92
N VAL A 814 -46.60 49.59 -40.21
CA VAL A 814 -46.84 51.02 -39.92
C VAL A 814 -48.05 51.54 -40.69
N HIS A 815 -48.18 51.20 -41.98
CA HIS A 815 -49.33 51.62 -42.77
C HIS A 815 -50.65 51.04 -42.23
N SER A 816 -50.67 49.75 -41.87
CA SER A 816 -51.84 49.11 -41.28
C SER A 816 -52.24 49.66 -39.90
N SER A 817 -51.27 50.20 -39.14
CA SER A 817 -51.51 50.83 -37.84
C SER A 817 -52.08 52.25 -37.95
N THR A 818 -51.82 52.96 -39.07
CA THR A 818 -52.36 54.31 -39.32
C THR A 818 -53.76 54.32 -39.91
N GLU A 819 -54.26 53.19 -40.42
CA GLU A 819 -55.61 53.04 -40.99
C GLU A 819 -56.66 52.51 -40.00
N ARG A 820 -56.25 52.08 -38.81
CA ARG A 820 -57.12 51.75 -37.67
C ARG A 820 -57.18 52.92 -36.71
#